data_AF-A0A9E3QZT2-F1
#
_entry.id   AF-A0A9E3QZT2-F1
#
_cell.length_a   1.000
_cell.length_b   1.000
_cell.length_c   1.000
_cell.angle_alpha   90.00
_cell.angle_beta   90.00
_cell.angle_gamma   90.00
#
_symmetry.space_group_name_H-M   'P 1'
#
loop_
_entity.id
_entity.type
_entity.pdbx_description
1 polymer ?
#
loop_
_entity_poly.entity_id
_entity_poly.type
_entity_poly.pdbx_seq_one_letter_code
_entity_poly.pdbx_strand_id
1 'polypeptide(L)'
;MKTLRGGALVLALVSGLLAGCNHPVCDAACMASGGGAASGGGVSSAAGGSSAEGGGSGSAGGGASASGGGASGGGVGTGGGAAGGAGGGASSCPSTCTGGTFCDAASSTCVRCTAALGCSGATPICDVGAPGGGRCVGCLTANDCSGAAHLCDVATRQCVACQVDGDCPMSAPLCSAGKQCVGCTSSAQCGGGTVCSPSGTCTAPPESCGTAQLLPLPALGTALTFDVDTSLAADDEHLSCNASGGAELVYRLALPAGAVVSVTATRPPGSLANPVLAVRGAPCASAAELACAKAASPTSPATVTVTSAAAGDVFLVVEGVQANVGLTSLVVANQLPNDTCANATALTFTGGIATVTGDTSLATNMNAKSDPSPSCSPSGAETGKDLVYSYTLTEAHDVSISASAAGPAPRTFKPVVYVRKGGACASTALADELGCDSAGLHAAGAPAALQLKNQQPGTYFLVVDSAQDTKGPFALDVTLSAPTLPPSNDTCAGALALTFVGGLATASGDTTQATNGNSSGDDSPSCSSSAASSGRDVVYSYTLTAAKDVDLTVTRKASSPDFAPVLYVRKPNACLSALASDELDCDSAGASSGSPPAHLLLKNQQPGTYFVFVDGYVDSAGAFTLDVSLSAPTLPPSNDTCSSPKALTVGAAPVAGTNVGATNDYSSSSIPKYSSACDTFSFAGQDVVYQFTATTTGTAQVLVTPSASFDVALLSLGTSCSPASCLDYEDKGLKGAAETLSIPTVAGQTYFVVVDVYSASSTSPEGTFTISVN
;
A
#
# COMPACT_ATOMS: atom_id res chain seq x y z
N MET A 1 -18.92 -28.54 -43.26
CA MET A 1 -17.70 -28.92 -44.00
C MET A 1 -16.49 -28.70 -43.10
N LYS A 2 -15.72 -29.77 -42.83
CA LYS A 2 -14.27 -29.87 -42.50
C LYS A 2 -13.71 -29.06 -41.30
N THR A 3 -12.96 -29.62 -40.33
CA THR A 3 -12.52 -31.01 -40.03
C THR A 3 -11.89 -31.05 -38.62
N LEU A 4 -12.00 -32.21 -37.98
CA LEU A 4 -11.36 -32.67 -36.73
C LEU A 4 -9.82 -32.78 -36.76
N ARG A 5 -9.21 -32.78 -35.56
CA ARG A 5 -8.20 -33.73 -35.00
C ARG A 5 -7.94 -33.29 -33.54
N GLY A 6 -7.92 -34.10 -32.48
CA GLY A 6 -7.70 -35.54 -32.31
C GLY A 6 -6.47 -35.74 -31.41
N GLY A 7 -6.65 -36.18 -30.17
CA GLY A 7 -5.55 -36.47 -29.24
C GLY A 7 -6.03 -37.10 -27.93
N ALA A 8 -6.19 -38.42 -27.94
CA ALA A 8 -6.44 -39.23 -26.75
C ALA A 8 -5.10 -39.59 -26.08
N LEU A 9 -5.00 -39.43 -24.76
CA LEU A 9 -3.92 -39.98 -23.95
C LEU A 9 -4.53 -40.93 -22.91
N VAL A 10 -4.16 -42.20 -23.03
CA VAL A 10 -4.43 -43.30 -22.12
C VAL A 10 -3.39 -43.27 -21.01
N LEU A 11 -3.78 -43.28 -19.72
CA LEU A 11 -2.88 -43.74 -18.66
C LEU A 11 -3.64 -44.40 -17.49
N ALA A 12 -3.48 -45.72 -17.46
CA ALA A 12 -3.47 -46.69 -16.36
C ALA A 12 -4.17 -46.39 -15.01
N LEU A 13 -5.15 -47.25 -14.72
CA LEU A 13 -5.56 -47.70 -13.39
C LEU A 13 -4.38 -48.28 -12.60
N VAL A 14 -4.22 -47.84 -11.34
CA VAL A 14 -3.66 -48.67 -10.27
C VAL A 14 -4.60 -48.58 -9.07
N SER A 15 -5.25 -49.70 -8.77
CA SER A 15 -5.98 -49.95 -7.53
C SER A 15 -5.00 -50.32 -6.42
N GLY A 16 -5.13 -49.72 -5.25
CA GLY A 16 -4.43 -50.09 -4.03
C GLY A 16 -5.35 -49.95 -2.83
N LEU A 17 -5.89 -51.09 -2.39
CA LEU A 17 -6.67 -51.30 -1.17
C LEU A 17 -5.80 -51.12 0.10
N LEU A 18 -6.47 -50.73 1.20
CA LEU A 18 -6.22 -51.00 2.65
C LEU A 18 -6.36 -49.69 3.47
N ALA A 19 -7.54 -49.38 4.01
CA ALA A 19 -8.11 -49.91 5.26
C ALA A 19 -7.39 -49.43 6.54
N GLY A 20 -7.99 -48.44 7.20
CA GLY A 20 -8.28 -48.39 8.64
C GLY A 20 -7.13 -48.20 9.64
N CYS A 21 -7.18 -47.13 10.43
CA CYS A 21 -7.54 -47.20 11.85
C CYS A 21 -7.72 -45.80 12.47
N ASN A 22 -8.80 -45.66 13.24
CA ASN A 22 -9.12 -44.57 14.15
C ASN A 22 -8.14 -44.49 15.35
N HIS A 23 -7.79 -43.27 15.76
CA HIS A 23 -7.66 -42.65 17.12
C HIS A 23 -7.67 -43.52 18.41
N PRO A 24 -7.32 -42.99 19.62
CA PRO A 24 -6.54 -41.80 20.02
C PRO A 24 -5.58 -42.00 21.27
N VAL A 25 -4.93 -40.90 21.69
CA VAL A 25 -4.34 -40.57 23.02
C VAL A 25 -3.03 -41.24 23.48
N CYS A 26 -2.00 -40.40 23.70
CA CYS A 26 -1.10 -40.50 24.86
C CYS A 26 -0.58 -39.10 25.22
N ASP A 27 -0.84 -38.71 26.46
CA ASP A 27 -0.39 -37.53 27.19
C ASP A 27 0.89 -37.90 27.96
N ALA A 28 1.92 -37.04 28.00
CA ALA A 28 2.96 -37.04 29.06
C ALA A 28 3.98 -35.91 28.88
N ALA A 29 3.98 -35.02 29.87
CA ALA A 29 5.02 -34.06 30.19
C ALA A 29 6.28 -34.69 30.81
N CYS A 30 7.45 -34.08 30.55
CA CYS A 30 8.75 -34.16 31.25
C CYS A 30 9.72 -33.23 30.49
N MET A 31 10.60 -32.37 31.02
CA MET A 31 11.12 -31.97 32.33
C MET A 31 11.71 -30.54 32.13
N ALA A 32 11.42 -29.54 32.96
CA ALA A 32 12.15 -29.11 34.15
C ALA A 32 13.62 -28.62 33.98
N SER A 33 13.76 -27.30 34.18
CA SER A 33 14.66 -26.61 35.14
C SER A 33 16.17 -26.41 34.89
N GLY A 34 16.58 -25.15 35.07
CA GLY A 34 17.87 -24.67 35.59
C GLY A 34 18.15 -23.23 35.12
N GLY A 35 18.31 -22.18 35.92
CA GLY A 35 18.40 -22.02 37.37
C GLY A 35 19.60 -21.13 37.76
N GLY A 36 19.32 -19.91 38.25
CA GLY A 36 20.17 -19.11 39.16
C GLY A 36 21.31 -18.27 38.55
N ALA A 37 21.83 -17.20 39.17
CA ALA A 37 21.50 -16.49 40.41
C ALA A 37 22.30 -15.17 40.48
N ALA A 38 21.88 -14.28 41.38
CA ALA A 38 22.35 -12.92 41.63
C ALA A 38 23.62 -12.79 42.51
N SER A 39 24.20 -11.59 42.54
CA SER A 39 24.75 -10.87 43.73
C SER A 39 25.14 -9.44 43.28
N GLY A 40 24.75 -8.32 43.91
CA GLY A 40 25.11 -7.81 45.26
C GLY A 40 26.40 -6.97 45.14
N GLY A 41 26.60 -5.73 45.61
CA GLY A 41 25.90 -4.77 46.45
C GLY A 41 26.97 -3.82 47.05
N GLY A 42 26.65 -2.55 47.29
CA GLY A 42 27.24 -1.74 48.39
C GLY A 42 28.31 -0.66 48.12
N VAL A 43 27.92 0.59 48.47
CA VAL A 43 28.56 1.56 49.39
C VAL A 43 29.87 2.27 48.95
N SER A 44 30.20 3.54 49.24
CA SER A 44 29.61 4.68 49.98
C SER A 44 30.60 5.88 49.90
N SER A 45 30.12 7.13 50.14
CA SER A 45 30.82 8.29 50.76
C SER A 45 31.98 8.95 49.97
N ALA A 46 32.37 10.23 50.08
CA ALA A 46 32.03 11.44 50.86
C ALA A 46 32.71 12.65 50.12
N ALA A 47 32.07 13.81 49.98
CA ALA A 47 32.18 15.03 50.81
C ALA A 47 33.54 15.77 50.85
N GLY A 48 33.49 17.10 50.68
CA GLY A 48 34.55 18.09 50.95
C GLY A 48 34.86 18.94 49.72
N GLY A 49 34.26 20.12 49.51
CA GLY A 49 34.59 21.39 50.19
C GLY A 49 35.47 22.21 49.24
N SER A 50 35.35 23.52 49.01
CA SER A 50 34.64 24.61 49.67
C SER A 50 34.79 25.84 48.75
N SER A 51 33.79 26.75 48.76
CA SER A 51 33.95 28.23 48.81
C SER A 51 34.72 28.95 47.67
N ALA A 52 34.36 30.13 47.17
CA ALA A 52 33.36 31.16 47.45
C ALA A 52 33.41 32.13 46.23
N GLU A 53 32.26 32.52 45.68
CA GLU A 53 31.64 33.86 45.82
C GLU A 53 32.01 34.90 44.75
N GLY A 54 30.94 35.60 44.31
CA GLY A 54 30.96 36.86 43.56
C GLY A 54 30.72 36.66 42.06
N GLY A 55 29.60 37.04 41.46
CA GLY A 55 28.49 37.87 41.88
C GLY A 55 27.89 38.53 40.64
N GLY A 56 26.54 38.58 40.56
CA GLY A 56 25.75 39.55 39.78
C GLY A 56 25.83 39.45 38.24
N SER A 57 24.84 38.86 37.56
CA SER A 57 23.57 39.49 37.12
C SER A 57 23.72 40.66 36.15
N GLY A 58 23.09 40.58 34.98
CA GLY A 58 22.74 41.78 34.22
C GLY A 58 22.61 41.64 32.70
N SER A 59 21.48 41.07 32.27
CA SER A 59 20.67 41.41 31.09
C SER A 59 21.24 42.23 29.92
N ALA A 60 21.06 41.64 28.73
CA ALA A 60 20.41 42.19 27.54
C ALA A 60 20.83 43.55 26.95
N GLY A 61 21.06 43.51 25.63
CA GLY A 61 20.49 44.53 24.74
C GLY A 61 21.48 45.29 23.87
N GLY A 62 21.49 44.94 22.58
CA GLY A 62 21.32 45.92 21.49
C GLY A 62 22.43 46.94 21.22
N GLY A 63 23.08 46.76 20.07
CA GLY A 63 22.99 47.77 19.01
C GLY A 63 24.07 48.87 18.93
N ALA A 64 24.60 48.96 17.70
CA ALA A 64 25.12 50.14 17.02
C ALA A 64 26.58 50.59 17.23
N SER A 65 27.25 50.63 16.08
CA SER A 65 28.57 51.17 15.78
C SER A 65 28.72 52.68 16.05
N ALA A 66 29.91 53.12 16.46
CA ALA A 66 30.73 54.10 15.74
C ALA A 66 32.03 54.47 16.50
N SER A 67 33.07 54.67 15.67
CA SER A 67 34.11 55.71 15.72
C SER A 67 35.21 55.77 16.79
N GLY A 68 36.40 56.16 16.29
CA GLY A 68 37.53 56.76 17.01
C GLY A 68 38.53 55.73 17.54
N GLY A 69 39.83 55.76 17.25
CA GLY A 69 40.70 56.84 16.80
C GLY A 69 41.90 56.90 17.75
N GLY A 70 43.12 56.89 17.20
CA GLY A 70 44.25 57.59 17.80
C GLY A 70 45.39 56.76 18.41
N ALA A 71 46.54 56.85 17.71
CA ALA A 71 47.90 57.06 18.23
C ALA A 71 48.58 55.86 18.95
N SER A 72 49.91 55.65 18.95
CA SER A 72 51.07 56.54 18.79
C SER A 72 52.36 55.71 18.81
N GLY A 73 53.49 56.32 18.43
CA GLY A 73 54.86 55.93 18.77
C GLY A 73 55.58 55.20 17.63
N GLY A 74 56.62 55.73 16.98
CA GLY A 74 57.85 56.34 17.51
C GLY A 74 59.00 55.36 17.21
N GLY A 75 60.15 55.68 16.63
CA GLY A 75 60.72 56.92 16.12
C GLY A 75 62.12 56.64 15.52
N VAL A 76 62.69 57.72 14.95
CA VAL A 76 64.12 58.10 14.86
C VAL A 76 65.13 57.25 14.06
N GLY A 77 65.85 57.91 13.13
CA GLY A 77 67.20 57.55 12.70
C GLY A 77 67.50 57.79 11.21
N THR A 78 67.65 59.04 10.74
CA THR A 78 68.91 59.80 10.54
C THR A 78 69.63 59.63 9.18
N GLY A 79 69.91 60.79 8.55
CA GLY A 79 70.98 61.02 7.56
C GLY A 79 70.50 61.02 6.11
N GLY A 80 70.70 62.03 5.25
CA GLY A 80 71.48 63.25 5.32
C GLY A 80 72.01 63.59 3.90
N GLY A 81 71.92 64.86 3.49
CA GLY A 81 72.59 65.43 2.30
C GLY A 81 71.71 65.49 1.04
N ALA A 82 71.11 66.64 0.67
CA ALA A 82 71.71 67.79 -0.05
C ALA A 82 72.13 67.41 -1.49
N ALA A 83 71.80 68.12 -2.57
CA ALA A 83 71.33 69.48 -2.84
C ALA A 83 70.46 69.40 -4.13
N GLY A 84 69.46 70.25 -4.40
CA GLY A 84 69.53 71.70 -4.51
C GLY A 84 69.53 72.09 -5.99
N GLY A 85 68.56 72.92 -6.40
CA GLY A 85 68.65 73.66 -7.66
C GLY A 85 67.40 73.61 -8.55
N ALA A 86 66.52 74.58 -8.34
CA ALA A 86 65.39 74.88 -9.20
C ALA A 86 65.82 75.38 -10.60
N GLY A 87 65.00 75.09 -11.60
CA GLY A 87 65.09 75.69 -12.93
C GLY A 87 63.85 75.35 -13.74
N GLY A 88 62.97 76.32 -13.94
CA GLY A 88 61.67 76.16 -14.56
C GLY A 88 61.72 75.65 -16.00
N GLY A 89 60.74 74.81 -16.33
CA GLY A 89 60.42 74.36 -17.67
C GLY A 89 58.91 74.18 -17.79
N ALA A 90 58.34 74.94 -18.71
CA ALA A 90 56.94 75.05 -19.07
C ALA A 90 56.03 73.83 -18.79
N SER A 91 54.91 74.14 -18.15
CA SER A 91 53.62 73.48 -18.31
C SER A 91 53.40 73.00 -19.75
N SER A 92 53.44 71.69 -19.94
CA SER A 92 53.03 71.06 -21.20
C SER A 92 51.83 70.14 -21.02
N CYS A 93 51.18 70.11 -19.85
CA CYS A 93 49.82 69.61 -19.74
C CYS A 93 48.82 70.67 -20.24
N PRO A 94 47.81 70.31 -21.05
CA PRO A 94 46.72 71.22 -21.41
C PRO A 94 46.05 71.73 -20.12
N SER A 95 45.89 73.05 -20.00
CA SER A 95 45.35 73.70 -18.81
C SER A 95 43.95 73.17 -18.51
N THR A 96 43.84 72.45 -17.38
CA THR A 96 42.69 71.70 -16.83
C THR A 96 42.44 70.31 -17.45
N CYS A 97 43.05 69.29 -16.83
CA CYS A 97 42.60 67.91 -16.95
C CYS A 97 41.15 67.82 -16.42
N THR A 98 40.19 67.49 -17.27
CA THR A 98 38.77 67.38 -16.91
C THR A 98 38.38 65.91 -16.68
N GLY A 99 37.32 65.65 -15.91
CA GLY A 99 36.82 64.29 -15.68
C GLY A 99 37.61 63.47 -14.65
N GLY A 100 38.22 64.11 -13.64
CA GLY A 100 38.90 63.39 -12.54
C GLY A 100 40.28 62.83 -12.89
N THR A 101 40.97 63.43 -13.87
CA THR A 101 42.34 63.10 -14.26
C THR A 101 43.34 64.13 -13.70
N PHE A 102 44.57 63.70 -13.46
CA PHE A 102 45.66 64.48 -12.88
C PHE A 102 46.76 64.69 -13.93
N CYS A 103 47.43 65.84 -13.91
CA CYS A 103 48.54 66.09 -14.82
C CYS A 103 49.79 65.33 -14.34
N ASP A 104 50.33 64.45 -15.19
CA ASP A 104 51.67 63.91 -14.99
C ASP A 104 52.69 64.88 -15.56
N ALA A 105 53.52 65.45 -14.68
CA ALA A 105 54.53 66.43 -15.04
C ALA A 105 55.68 65.84 -15.89
N ALA A 106 55.86 64.51 -15.90
CA ALA A 106 56.92 63.84 -16.66
C ALA A 106 56.51 63.56 -18.12
N SER A 107 55.26 63.19 -18.37
CA SER A 107 54.74 62.89 -19.71
C SER A 107 53.95 64.03 -20.33
N SER A 108 53.60 65.05 -19.54
CA SER A 108 52.81 66.22 -19.97
C SER A 108 51.42 65.86 -20.49
N THR A 109 50.86 64.75 -20.00
CA THR A 109 49.52 64.25 -20.36
C THR A 109 48.64 64.12 -19.12
N CYS A 110 47.32 64.21 -19.32
CA CYS A 110 46.34 63.97 -18.24
C CYS A 110 46.14 62.46 -18.05
N VAL A 111 46.50 61.97 -16.87
CA VAL A 111 46.46 60.54 -16.47
C VAL A 111 45.40 60.32 -15.39
N ARG A 112 44.88 59.10 -15.19
CA ARG A 112 43.82 58.88 -14.17
C ARG A 112 44.34 58.95 -12.74
N CYS A 113 45.63 58.72 -12.54
CA CYS A 113 46.29 58.85 -11.25
C CYS A 113 47.77 59.18 -11.45
N THR A 114 48.40 59.75 -10.42
CA THR A 114 49.87 59.86 -10.32
C THR A 114 50.35 59.11 -9.09
N ALA A 115 51.67 58.97 -8.93
CA ALA A 115 52.25 58.34 -7.73
C ALA A 115 51.84 59.01 -6.40
N ALA A 116 51.31 60.24 -6.44
CA ALA A 116 50.89 60.99 -5.26
C ALA A 116 49.37 61.12 -5.08
N LEU A 117 48.55 60.96 -6.13
CA LEU A 117 47.12 61.33 -6.10
C LEU A 117 46.26 60.48 -7.05
N GLY A 118 45.02 60.18 -6.64
CA GLY A 118 43.94 59.76 -7.56
C GLY A 118 43.37 58.35 -7.42
N CYS A 119 43.93 57.50 -6.56
CA CYS A 119 43.46 56.13 -6.34
C CYS A 119 42.96 55.93 -4.89
N SER A 120 41.85 55.20 -4.72
CA SER A 120 41.26 54.91 -3.41
C SER A 120 40.38 53.65 -3.48
N GLY A 121 39.93 53.14 -2.32
CA GLY A 121 39.11 51.94 -2.25
C GLY A 121 39.88 50.67 -2.62
N ALA A 122 39.28 49.78 -3.40
CA ALA A 122 39.84 48.47 -3.75
C ALA A 122 41.03 48.51 -4.73
N THR A 123 41.38 49.67 -5.29
CA THR A 123 42.54 49.87 -6.17
C THR A 123 43.35 51.11 -5.75
N PRO A 124 44.04 51.08 -4.59
CA PRO A 124 44.66 52.25 -3.99
C PRO A 124 45.99 52.66 -4.63
N ILE A 125 46.60 51.81 -5.46
CA ILE A 125 47.95 52.04 -6.00
C ILE A 125 47.85 52.56 -7.44
N CYS A 126 48.66 53.56 -7.77
CA CYS A 126 48.75 54.06 -9.14
C CYS A 126 49.86 53.38 -9.95
N ASP A 127 49.47 52.62 -10.99
CA ASP A 127 50.38 52.09 -11.99
C ASP A 127 50.73 53.18 -13.01
N VAL A 128 51.79 53.94 -12.71
CA VAL A 128 52.28 55.03 -13.57
C VAL A 128 52.90 54.52 -14.89
N GLY A 129 53.28 53.24 -14.96
CA GLY A 129 53.86 52.61 -16.15
C GLY A 129 52.83 52.00 -17.12
N ALA A 130 51.53 52.05 -16.80
CA ALA A 130 50.49 51.51 -17.65
C ALA A 130 50.36 52.27 -18.99
N PRO A 131 50.06 51.60 -20.12
CA PRO A 131 49.87 52.27 -21.41
C PRO A 131 48.78 53.36 -21.34
N GLY A 132 49.14 54.59 -21.69
CA GLY A 132 48.25 55.77 -21.58
C GLY A 132 48.45 56.61 -20.30
N GLY A 133 49.30 56.16 -19.38
CA GLY A 133 49.70 56.88 -18.17
C GLY A 133 48.67 56.75 -17.02
N GLY A 134 49.14 56.27 -15.87
CA GLY A 134 48.42 56.26 -14.58
C GLY A 134 47.10 55.48 -14.56
N ARG A 135 47.15 54.19 -14.18
CA ARG A 135 45.96 53.34 -13.93
C ARG A 135 45.89 52.91 -12.47
N CYS A 136 44.75 53.11 -11.81
CA CYS A 136 44.54 52.61 -10.44
C CYS A 136 44.42 51.08 -10.43
N VAL A 137 45.26 50.45 -9.62
CA VAL A 137 45.37 49.00 -9.45
C VAL A 137 45.35 48.60 -7.98
N GLY A 138 45.06 47.33 -7.71
CA GLY A 138 45.08 46.79 -6.35
C GLY A 138 46.50 46.74 -5.78
N CYS A 139 47.48 46.41 -6.63
CA CYS A 139 48.88 46.28 -6.23
C CYS A 139 49.83 46.36 -7.42
N LEU A 140 51.09 46.67 -7.14
CA LEU A 140 52.23 46.51 -8.07
C LEU A 140 53.22 45.46 -7.55
N THR A 141 53.31 45.31 -6.23
CA THR A 141 54.15 44.36 -5.51
C THR A 141 53.38 43.77 -4.34
N ALA A 142 53.87 42.67 -3.76
CA ALA A 142 53.23 42.03 -2.60
C ALA A 142 53.14 42.97 -1.37
N ASN A 143 54.05 43.94 -1.24
CA ASN A 143 54.02 44.92 -0.14
C ASN A 143 52.81 45.85 -0.17
N ASP A 144 52.12 45.93 -1.32
CA ASP A 144 50.89 46.72 -1.45
C ASP A 144 49.65 45.96 -0.93
N CYS A 145 49.80 44.67 -0.63
CA CYS A 145 48.74 43.76 -0.23
C CYS A 145 48.82 43.41 1.26
N SER A 146 47.68 43.14 1.89
CA SER A 146 47.61 42.81 3.33
C SER A 146 46.38 41.94 3.66
N GLY A 147 46.38 41.33 4.84
CA GLY A 147 45.31 40.43 5.27
C GLY A 147 45.32 39.09 4.51
N ALA A 148 44.15 38.50 4.27
CA ALA A 148 44.06 37.20 3.59
C ALA A 148 44.52 37.25 2.12
N ALA A 149 44.39 38.40 1.45
CA ALA A 149 44.87 38.65 0.10
C ALA A 149 46.21 39.41 0.14
N HIS A 150 47.29 38.70 0.45
CA HIS A 150 48.61 39.27 0.76
C HIS A 150 49.62 39.18 -0.40
N LEU A 151 49.26 38.55 -1.51
CA LEU A 151 50.11 38.43 -2.69
C LEU A 151 49.62 39.34 -3.81
N CYS A 152 50.54 39.89 -4.59
CA CYS A 152 50.18 40.69 -5.76
C CYS A 152 50.23 39.86 -7.04
N ASP A 153 49.08 39.69 -7.69
CA ASP A 153 49.03 39.21 -9.07
C ASP A 153 49.46 40.32 -10.00
N VAL A 154 50.71 40.25 -10.47
CA VAL A 154 51.27 41.30 -11.34
C VAL A 154 50.65 41.33 -12.74
N ALA A 155 49.98 40.26 -13.18
CA ALA A 155 49.32 40.19 -14.48
C ALA A 155 47.94 40.86 -14.43
N THR A 156 47.15 40.60 -13.39
CA THR A 156 45.82 41.19 -13.20
C THR A 156 45.85 42.49 -12.38
N ARG A 157 46.98 42.79 -11.74
CA ARG A 157 47.24 43.92 -10.85
C ARG A 157 46.28 43.96 -9.65
N GLN A 158 45.97 42.80 -9.08
CA GLN A 158 45.06 42.61 -7.95
C GLN A 158 45.74 41.86 -6.79
N CYS A 159 45.37 42.22 -5.56
CA CYS A 159 45.77 41.45 -4.38
C CYS A 159 44.97 40.14 -4.32
N VAL A 160 45.68 39.04 -4.14
CA VAL A 160 45.13 37.69 -4.10
C VAL A 160 45.64 36.92 -2.89
N ALA A 161 44.94 35.86 -2.50
CA ALA A 161 45.35 35.03 -1.37
C ALA A 161 46.47 34.06 -1.72
N CYS A 162 46.54 33.64 -2.99
CA CYS A 162 47.49 32.64 -3.48
C CYS A 162 47.75 32.83 -4.97
N GLN A 163 48.93 32.43 -5.43
CA GLN A 163 49.26 32.27 -6.85
C GLN A 163 49.44 30.80 -7.23
N VAL A 164 49.95 30.02 -6.29
CA VAL A 164 50.10 28.57 -6.34
C VAL A 164 49.64 27.95 -5.02
N ASP A 165 49.39 26.63 -5.00
CA ASP A 165 48.94 25.91 -3.79
C ASP A 165 49.89 26.10 -2.60
N GLY A 166 51.20 26.20 -2.85
CA GLY A 166 52.21 26.42 -1.81
C GLY A 166 52.10 27.75 -1.05
N ASP A 167 51.32 28.71 -1.56
CA ASP A 167 51.05 29.97 -0.87
C ASP A 167 49.96 29.85 0.19
N CYS A 168 49.24 28.72 0.22
CA CYS A 168 48.08 28.51 1.07
C CYS A 168 48.41 27.75 2.37
N PRO A 169 47.73 28.07 3.49
CA PRO A 169 47.90 27.35 4.74
C PRO A 169 47.28 25.94 4.67
N MET A 170 47.74 25.01 5.52
CA MET A 170 47.24 23.62 5.56
C MET A 170 45.74 23.49 5.89
N SER A 171 45.12 24.52 6.45
CA SER A 171 43.67 24.59 6.67
C SER A 171 42.86 24.84 5.40
N ALA A 172 43.51 25.28 4.32
CA ALA A 172 42.91 25.55 3.01
C ALA A 172 44.00 25.47 1.91
N PRO A 173 44.59 24.29 1.67
CA PRO A 173 45.88 24.12 0.99
C PRO A 173 45.87 24.39 -0.53
N LEU A 174 44.69 24.52 -1.14
CA LEU A 174 44.55 24.65 -2.59
C LEU A 174 44.34 26.08 -3.00
N CYS A 175 45.06 26.53 -4.03
CA CYS A 175 44.80 27.80 -4.67
C CYS A 175 43.76 27.64 -5.78
N SER A 176 42.55 28.13 -5.53
CA SER A 176 41.48 28.11 -6.55
C SER A 176 41.81 28.99 -7.76
N ALA A 177 41.12 28.76 -8.89
CA ALA A 177 41.22 29.61 -10.08
C ALA A 177 40.86 31.09 -9.81
N GLY A 178 40.04 31.34 -8.79
CA GLY A 178 39.71 32.68 -8.28
C GLY A 178 40.77 33.28 -7.36
N LYS A 179 41.95 32.64 -7.25
CA LYS A 179 43.10 33.07 -6.44
C LYS A 179 42.78 33.19 -4.93
N GLN A 180 41.91 32.30 -4.46
CA GLN A 180 41.54 32.11 -3.06
C GLN A 180 41.98 30.73 -2.57
N CYS A 181 42.46 30.66 -1.33
CA CYS A 181 42.78 29.39 -0.68
C CYS A 181 41.50 28.64 -0.29
N VAL A 182 41.38 27.38 -0.71
CA VAL A 182 40.22 26.50 -0.47
C VAL A 182 40.66 25.16 0.15
N GLY A 183 39.73 24.49 0.82
CA GLY A 183 39.97 23.19 1.45
C GLY A 183 40.39 22.11 0.45
N CYS A 184 41.12 21.10 0.92
CA CYS A 184 41.39 19.91 0.12
C CYS A 184 40.09 19.11 -0.11
N THR A 185 40.07 18.36 -1.20
CA THR A 185 39.01 17.41 -1.55
C THR A 185 39.53 15.98 -1.67
N SER A 186 40.84 15.79 -1.72
CA SER A 186 41.50 14.48 -1.70
C SER A 186 42.86 14.56 -1.02
N SER A 187 43.33 13.45 -0.45
CA SER A 187 44.63 13.36 0.22
C SER A 187 45.82 13.59 -0.73
N ALA A 188 45.64 13.40 -2.04
CA ALA A 188 46.66 13.73 -3.04
C ALA A 188 47.00 15.22 -3.13
N GLN A 189 46.11 16.08 -2.62
CA GLN A 189 46.29 17.53 -2.57
C GLN A 189 47.00 17.99 -1.29
N CYS A 190 47.27 17.04 -0.38
CA CYS A 190 47.99 17.28 0.86
C CYS A 190 49.47 16.89 0.70
N GLY A 191 50.37 17.81 1.08
CA GLY A 191 51.82 17.56 1.07
C GLY A 191 52.33 16.96 2.39
N GLY A 192 53.56 16.45 2.38
CA GLY A 192 54.29 16.10 3.62
C GLY A 192 53.73 14.92 4.42
N GLY A 193 53.10 13.94 3.76
CA GLY A 193 52.56 12.74 4.43
C GLY A 193 51.27 13.00 5.22
N THR A 194 50.51 14.04 4.84
CA THR A 194 49.23 14.38 5.46
C THR A 194 48.05 13.93 4.58
N VAL A 195 46.89 13.68 5.19
CA VAL A 195 45.65 13.30 4.51
C VAL A 195 44.63 14.43 4.56
N CYS A 196 43.73 14.45 3.59
CA CYS A 196 42.61 15.38 3.61
C CYS A 196 41.54 14.87 4.59
N SER A 197 41.31 15.60 5.67
CA SER A 197 40.21 15.31 6.58
C SER A 197 38.86 15.56 5.92
N PRO A 198 37.77 14.92 6.40
CA PRO A 198 36.42 15.19 5.90
C PRO A 198 35.96 16.66 6.00
N SER A 199 36.64 17.49 6.81
CA SER A 199 36.40 18.93 6.91
C SER A 199 37.21 19.79 5.92
N GLY A 200 37.98 19.17 5.02
CA GLY A 200 38.76 19.85 3.98
C GLY A 200 40.10 20.41 4.47
N THR A 201 40.61 19.92 5.60
CA THR A 201 41.91 20.33 6.17
C THR A 201 42.96 19.23 6.04
N CYS A 202 44.20 19.56 5.70
CA CYS A 202 45.29 18.57 5.67
C CYS A 202 45.80 18.31 7.08
N THR A 203 45.73 17.04 7.50
CA THR A 203 46.02 16.60 8.88
C THR A 203 46.88 15.33 8.86
N ALA A 204 47.49 14.97 9.99
CA ALA A 204 48.17 13.69 10.09
C ALA A 204 47.18 12.54 9.82
N PRO A 205 47.62 11.44 9.17
CA PRO A 205 46.75 10.29 8.93
C PRO A 205 46.18 9.76 10.25
N PRO A 206 44.87 9.44 10.33
CA PRO A 206 44.28 8.87 11.53
C PRO A 206 44.62 7.39 11.66
N GLU A 207 45.87 7.08 11.97
CA GLU A 207 46.41 5.70 11.88
C GLU A 207 45.92 4.77 12.99
N SER A 208 45.38 5.30 14.09
CA SER A 208 45.01 4.48 15.25
C SER A 208 43.72 4.94 15.91
N CYS A 209 43.17 4.10 16.78
CA CYS A 209 42.05 4.46 17.65
C CYS A 209 42.25 5.75 18.46
N GLY A 210 43.49 6.10 18.82
CA GLY A 210 43.81 7.33 19.58
C GLY A 210 43.88 8.59 18.72
N THR A 211 44.13 8.43 17.43
CA THR A 211 44.22 9.51 16.43
C THR A 211 42.99 9.56 15.52
N ALA A 212 41.96 8.76 15.83
CA ALA A 212 40.77 8.61 15.00
C ALA A 212 40.08 9.96 14.72
N GLN A 213 39.88 10.24 13.43
CA GLN A 213 39.24 11.48 13.00
C GLN A 213 37.72 11.33 13.01
N LEU A 214 37.02 12.39 13.43
CA LEU A 214 35.56 12.44 13.37
C LEU A 214 35.10 12.47 11.92
N LEU A 215 34.32 11.47 11.53
CA LEU A 215 33.61 11.42 10.27
C LEU A 215 32.16 11.87 10.51
N PRO A 216 31.76 13.06 10.04
CA PRO A 216 30.41 13.55 10.27
C PRO A 216 29.39 12.63 9.60
N LEU A 217 28.36 12.26 10.36
CA LEU A 217 27.25 11.51 9.80
C LEU A 217 26.45 12.43 8.87
N PRO A 218 26.22 12.05 7.60
CA PRO A 218 25.38 12.83 6.72
C PRO A 218 23.94 12.86 7.26
N ALA A 219 23.14 13.83 6.78
CA ALA A 219 21.72 13.85 7.12
C ALA A 219 21.09 12.50 6.79
N LEU A 220 20.09 12.08 7.58
CA LEU A 220 19.34 10.85 7.32
C LEU A 220 18.93 10.83 5.84
N GLY A 221 19.04 9.67 5.18
CA GLY A 221 18.75 9.46 3.76
C GLY A 221 19.69 10.15 2.77
N THR A 222 20.84 10.66 3.21
CA THR A 222 21.90 11.22 2.34
C THR A 222 23.22 10.48 2.52
N ALA A 223 24.16 10.74 1.60
CA ALA A 223 25.49 10.14 1.63
C ALA A 223 26.58 11.21 1.58
N LEU A 224 27.68 10.94 2.29
CA LEU A 224 28.94 11.67 2.25
C LEU A 224 29.95 10.85 1.45
N THR A 225 30.59 11.47 0.45
CA THR A 225 31.63 10.83 -0.35
C THR A 225 32.94 11.59 -0.22
N PHE A 226 34.03 10.87 0.02
CA PHE A 226 35.38 11.42 0.11
C PHE A 226 36.44 10.33 -0.13
N ASP A 227 37.64 10.73 -0.51
CA ASP A 227 38.75 9.81 -0.77
C ASP A 227 39.74 9.79 0.40
N VAL A 228 40.18 8.60 0.78
CA VAL A 228 41.21 8.34 1.79
C VAL A 228 42.40 7.63 1.15
N ASP A 229 43.60 7.70 1.74
CA ASP A 229 44.79 7.04 1.19
C ASP A 229 45.46 6.16 2.24
N THR A 230 45.27 4.85 2.14
CA THR A 230 45.87 3.89 3.08
C THR A 230 47.37 3.72 2.90
N SER A 231 47.97 4.21 1.80
CA SER A 231 49.42 4.10 1.58
C SER A 231 50.24 5.00 2.48
N LEU A 232 49.59 5.94 3.17
CA LEU A 232 50.23 6.89 4.08
C LEU A 232 50.25 6.42 5.53
N ALA A 233 49.67 5.25 5.84
CA ALA A 233 49.51 4.74 7.20
C ALA A 233 50.45 3.56 7.52
N ALA A 234 50.48 3.18 8.80
CA ALA A 234 51.09 1.95 9.29
C ALA A 234 50.06 0.81 9.38
N ASP A 235 50.56 -0.43 9.46
CA ASP A 235 49.79 -1.65 9.73
C ASP A 235 49.93 -1.97 11.23
N ASP A 236 49.01 -1.47 12.06
CA ASP A 236 49.00 -1.60 13.52
C ASP A 236 47.68 -2.12 14.12
N GLU A 237 46.65 -2.33 13.30
CA GLU A 237 45.33 -2.87 13.64
C GLU A 237 45.03 -4.15 12.86
N HIS A 238 44.74 -5.24 13.57
CA HIS A 238 44.31 -6.48 12.94
C HIS A 238 42.78 -6.52 12.73
N LEU A 239 42.35 -6.73 11.48
CA LEU A 239 40.94 -6.94 11.13
C LEU A 239 40.60 -8.44 10.97
N SER A 240 39.43 -8.86 11.46
CA SER A 240 39.06 -10.28 11.44
C SER A 240 38.90 -10.84 10.02
N CYS A 241 38.50 -9.99 9.07
CA CYS A 241 38.32 -10.36 7.67
C CYS A 241 39.55 -10.10 6.78
N ASN A 242 40.68 -9.68 7.36
CA ASN A 242 41.94 -9.51 6.65
C ASN A 242 43.15 -10.03 7.44
N ALA A 243 43.25 -11.36 7.54
CA ALA A 243 44.37 -12.04 8.20
C ALA A 243 45.77 -11.71 7.61
N SER A 244 45.81 -11.14 6.40
CA SER A 244 47.05 -10.73 5.75
C SER A 244 47.60 -9.40 6.24
N GLY A 245 46.83 -8.61 7.00
CA GLY A 245 47.15 -7.24 7.39
C GLY A 245 47.27 -6.28 6.21
N GLY A 246 47.65 -5.06 6.51
CA GLY A 246 47.86 -3.97 5.57
C GLY A 246 47.58 -2.63 6.25
N ALA A 247 48.16 -1.55 5.74
CA ALA A 247 48.03 -0.26 6.41
C ALA A 247 46.57 0.25 6.47
N GLU A 248 46.22 0.91 7.57
CA GLU A 248 44.85 1.31 7.88
C GLU A 248 44.68 2.77 8.33
N LEU A 249 43.43 3.22 8.22
CA LEU A 249 42.96 4.49 8.73
C LEU A 249 41.72 4.26 9.59
N VAL A 250 41.65 4.95 10.73
CA VAL A 250 40.58 4.82 11.72
C VAL A 250 39.75 6.11 11.79
N TYR A 251 38.45 5.99 11.58
CA TYR A 251 37.49 7.09 11.67
C TYR A 251 36.49 6.84 12.78
N ARG A 252 36.11 7.87 13.52
CA ARG A 252 35.06 7.82 14.54
C ARG A 252 33.75 8.31 13.94
N LEU A 253 32.68 7.53 14.08
CA LEU A 253 31.31 7.93 13.77
C LEU A 253 30.49 8.01 15.06
N ALA A 254 29.88 9.17 15.31
CA ALA A 254 28.91 9.34 16.40
C ALA A 254 27.51 9.01 15.87
N LEU A 255 26.93 7.89 16.31
CA LEU A 255 25.63 7.40 15.85
C LEU A 255 24.53 7.74 16.88
N PRO A 256 23.41 8.35 16.47
CA PRO A 256 22.22 8.46 17.31
C PRO A 256 21.53 7.09 17.44
N ALA A 257 20.73 6.87 18.49
CA ALA A 257 20.00 5.63 18.67
C ALA A 257 19.08 5.34 17.46
N GLY A 258 19.12 4.12 16.95
CA GLY A 258 18.33 3.68 15.80
C GLY A 258 18.93 4.02 14.44
N ALA A 259 20.11 4.65 14.37
CA ALA A 259 20.75 4.92 13.09
C ALA A 259 21.18 3.62 12.39
N VAL A 260 20.91 3.54 11.08
CA VAL A 260 21.44 2.51 10.18
C VAL A 260 22.38 3.20 9.22
N VAL A 261 23.66 2.84 9.24
CA VAL A 261 24.70 3.48 8.40
C VAL A 261 25.40 2.42 7.58
N SER A 262 25.43 2.61 6.27
CA SER A 262 26.25 1.80 5.36
C SER A 262 27.49 2.58 4.93
N VAL A 263 28.63 1.91 4.95
CA VAL A 263 29.90 2.45 4.45
C VAL A 263 30.39 1.55 3.33
N THR A 264 30.60 2.13 2.15
CA THR A 264 31.13 1.42 0.98
C THR A 264 32.47 2.00 0.58
N ALA A 265 33.47 1.14 0.44
CA ALA A 265 34.81 1.47 -0.03
C ALA A 265 35.01 0.92 -1.44
N THR A 266 35.51 1.76 -2.34
CA THR A 266 35.81 1.40 -3.73
C THR A 266 37.20 1.85 -4.12
N ARG A 267 37.85 1.09 -5.01
CA ARG A 267 39.12 1.48 -5.61
C ARG A 267 38.89 2.51 -6.73
N PRO A 268 39.41 3.74 -6.64
CA PRO A 268 39.40 4.69 -7.74
C PRO A 268 40.35 4.27 -8.88
N PRO A 269 40.12 4.72 -10.13
CA PRO A 269 41.05 4.49 -11.23
C PRO A 269 42.48 4.96 -10.91
N GLY A 270 43.47 4.12 -11.19
CA GLY A 270 44.89 4.43 -10.93
C GLY A 270 45.39 4.08 -9.52
N SER A 271 44.52 3.67 -8.61
CA SER A 271 44.90 3.19 -7.28
C SER A 271 45.24 1.70 -7.26
N LEU A 272 46.13 1.30 -6.34
CA LEU A 272 46.43 -0.10 -6.03
C LEU A 272 45.62 -0.63 -4.84
N ALA A 273 44.79 0.20 -4.19
CA ALA A 273 44.08 -0.13 -2.96
C ALA A 273 43.11 -1.31 -3.11
N ASN A 274 43.32 -2.39 -2.36
CA ASN A 274 42.35 -3.47 -2.24
C ASN A 274 41.57 -3.27 -0.93
N PRO A 275 40.38 -2.65 -0.96
CA PRO A 275 39.77 -2.12 0.25
C PRO A 275 39.20 -3.21 1.16
N VAL A 276 39.41 -3.03 2.45
CA VAL A 276 38.78 -3.75 3.55
C VAL A 276 38.18 -2.73 4.48
N LEU A 277 36.96 -2.99 4.94
CA LEU A 277 36.27 -2.18 5.93
C LEU A 277 35.96 -3.03 7.15
N ALA A 278 36.18 -2.48 8.34
CA ALA A 278 35.64 -3.02 9.58
C ALA A 278 35.00 -1.91 10.41
N VAL A 279 34.06 -2.29 11.27
CA VAL A 279 33.48 -1.39 12.27
C VAL A 279 33.66 -2.02 13.65
N ARG A 280 34.16 -1.24 14.60
CA ARG A 280 34.34 -1.62 16.00
C ARG A 280 33.47 -0.77 16.91
N GLY A 281 33.10 -1.34 18.05
CA GLY A 281 32.41 -0.60 19.11
C GLY A 281 33.33 0.38 19.85
N ALA A 282 32.77 1.13 20.79
CA ALA A 282 33.55 1.91 21.76
C ALA A 282 33.77 1.10 23.06
N PRO A 283 34.95 1.17 23.71
CA PRO A 283 36.15 1.90 23.27
C PRO A 283 36.94 1.15 22.18
N CYS A 284 37.34 1.89 21.14
CA CYS A 284 37.91 1.39 19.87
C CYS A 284 38.99 0.30 20.03
N ALA A 285 39.97 0.49 20.92
CA ALA A 285 41.14 -0.39 21.05
C ALA A 285 40.85 -1.75 21.71
N SER A 286 39.67 -1.95 22.28
CA SER A 286 39.35 -3.17 23.06
C SER A 286 37.95 -3.71 22.83
N ALA A 287 37.06 -2.94 22.21
CA ALA A 287 35.73 -3.39 21.87
C ALA A 287 35.76 -4.40 20.72
N ALA A 288 34.73 -5.24 20.67
CA ALA A 288 34.59 -6.21 19.59
C ALA A 288 34.36 -5.52 18.23
N GLU A 289 34.84 -6.19 17.18
CA GLU A 289 34.47 -5.90 15.81
C GLU A 289 32.99 -6.26 15.59
N LEU A 290 32.20 -5.29 15.14
CA LEU A 290 30.77 -5.39 14.91
C LEU A 290 30.45 -5.89 13.49
N ALA A 291 31.29 -5.52 12.51
CA ALA A 291 31.16 -5.91 11.11
C ALA A 291 32.51 -5.81 10.41
N CYS A 292 32.75 -6.65 9.41
CA CYS A 292 33.92 -6.58 8.54
C CYS A 292 33.59 -7.09 7.14
N ALA A 293 34.08 -6.38 6.13
CA ALA A 293 33.92 -6.73 4.73
C ALA A 293 35.21 -6.46 3.97
N LYS A 294 35.67 -7.48 3.24
CA LYS A 294 36.83 -7.40 2.34
C LYS A 294 36.36 -7.44 0.90
N ALA A 295 36.89 -6.57 0.05
CA ALA A 295 36.60 -6.61 -1.37
C ALA A 295 37.00 -7.97 -1.98
N ALA A 296 36.05 -8.62 -2.67
CA ALA A 296 36.27 -9.92 -3.28
C ALA A 296 37.34 -9.88 -4.40
N SER A 297 37.51 -8.71 -5.02
CA SER A 297 38.56 -8.44 -5.99
C SER A 297 38.98 -6.96 -5.89
N PRO A 298 40.18 -6.61 -6.41
CA PRO A 298 40.65 -5.22 -6.53
C PRO A 298 39.62 -4.20 -7.04
N THR A 299 38.70 -4.60 -7.92
CA THR A 299 37.71 -3.71 -8.56
C THR A 299 36.31 -3.84 -7.94
N SER A 300 36.13 -4.70 -6.93
CA SER A 300 34.85 -4.85 -6.23
C SER A 300 34.78 -3.91 -5.04
N PRO A 301 33.59 -3.37 -4.71
CA PRO A 301 33.41 -2.64 -3.45
C PRO A 301 33.54 -3.57 -2.24
N ALA A 302 33.96 -3.01 -1.11
CA ALA A 302 33.73 -3.57 0.22
C ALA A 302 32.64 -2.74 0.90
N THR A 303 31.62 -3.39 1.49
CA THR A 303 30.51 -2.68 2.14
C THR A 303 30.23 -3.26 3.52
N VAL A 304 30.15 -2.40 4.53
CA VAL A 304 29.70 -2.72 5.88
C VAL A 304 28.44 -1.92 6.22
N THR A 305 27.51 -2.52 6.96
CA THR A 305 26.31 -1.84 7.47
C THR A 305 26.26 -2.00 8.98
N VAL A 306 25.96 -0.91 9.69
CA VAL A 306 25.93 -0.86 11.15
C VAL A 306 24.59 -0.29 11.58
N THR A 307 23.94 -0.99 12.51
CA THR A 307 22.73 -0.52 13.17
C THR A 307 23.03 -0.23 14.62
N SER A 308 22.70 0.96 15.10
CA SER A 308 22.95 1.38 16.48
C SER A 308 21.70 1.20 17.36
N ALA A 309 21.79 0.36 18.39
CA ALA A 309 20.67 0.16 19.33
C ALA A 309 20.53 1.31 20.33
N ALA A 310 21.62 2.03 20.61
CA ALA A 310 21.67 3.19 21.49
C ALA A 310 22.62 4.24 20.89
N ALA A 311 22.47 5.50 21.32
CA ALA A 311 23.37 6.55 20.90
C ALA A 311 24.79 6.28 21.42
N GLY A 312 25.79 6.40 20.57
CA GLY A 312 27.18 6.12 20.93
C GLY A 312 28.15 6.19 19.76
N ASP A 313 29.43 6.07 20.08
CA ASP A 313 30.49 6.06 19.08
C ASP A 313 30.75 4.65 18.54
N VAL A 314 30.97 4.57 17.23
CA VAL A 314 31.58 3.41 16.56
C VAL A 314 32.81 3.88 15.78
N PHE A 315 33.70 2.95 15.47
CA PHE A 315 34.96 3.24 14.80
C PHE A 315 35.05 2.44 13.50
N LEU A 316 35.13 3.15 12.38
CA LEU A 316 35.35 2.59 11.05
C LEU A 316 36.85 2.45 10.82
N VAL A 317 37.31 1.24 10.55
CA VAL A 317 38.68 0.96 10.12
C VAL A 317 38.66 0.70 8.61
N VAL A 318 39.51 1.41 7.88
CA VAL A 318 39.65 1.32 6.42
C VAL A 318 41.06 0.85 6.12
N GLU A 319 41.19 -0.35 5.58
CA GLU A 319 42.47 -1.05 5.44
C GLU A 319 42.72 -1.47 3.98
N GLY A 320 44.00 -1.53 3.58
CA GLY A 320 44.42 -2.21 2.35
C GLY A 320 44.78 -3.68 2.59
N VAL A 321 44.97 -4.47 1.53
CA VAL A 321 45.44 -5.86 1.67
C VAL A 321 46.93 -5.94 1.37
N GLN A 322 47.76 -6.23 2.38
CA GLN A 322 49.21 -6.28 2.30
C GLN A 322 49.77 -4.97 1.69
N ALA A 323 50.59 -5.07 0.64
CA ALA A 323 51.12 -3.92 -0.09
C ALA A 323 50.11 -3.28 -1.07
N ASN A 324 48.87 -3.80 -1.19
CA ASN A 324 47.83 -3.23 -2.05
C ASN A 324 47.08 -2.12 -1.32
N VAL A 325 47.82 -1.08 -0.98
CA VAL A 325 47.36 0.15 -0.32
C VAL A 325 47.25 1.29 -1.34
N GLY A 326 46.57 2.38 -0.97
CA GLY A 326 46.46 3.57 -1.82
C GLY A 326 45.13 4.29 -1.66
N LEU A 327 44.83 5.16 -2.62
CA LEU A 327 43.57 5.89 -2.68
C LEU A 327 42.36 4.95 -2.68
N THR A 328 41.40 5.21 -1.80
CA THR A 328 40.15 4.47 -1.61
C THR A 328 39.02 5.48 -1.49
N SER A 329 37.98 5.36 -2.33
CA SER A 329 36.80 6.22 -2.24
C SER A 329 35.79 5.62 -1.28
N LEU A 330 35.40 6.40 -0.28
CA LEU A 330 34.41 6.02 0.73
C LEU A 330 33.09 6.73 0.47
N VAL A 331 32.01 5.96 0.53
CA VAL A 331 30.63 6.45 0.55
C VAL A 331 30.01 6.04 1.87
N VAL A 332 29.75 7.01 2.75
CA VAL A 332 29.04 6.81 4.02
C VAL A 332 27.61 7.28 3.84
N ALA A 333 26.65 6.36 3.96
CA ALA A 333 25.24 6.65 3.75
C ALA A 333 24.45 6.38 5.03
N ASN A 334 23.75 7.41 5.52
CA ASN A 334 22.86 7.30 6.67
C ASN A 334 21.48 6.87 6.16
N GLN A 335 21.09 5.63 6.39
CA GLN A 335 19.89 5.00 5.85
C GLN A 335 18.68 5.23 6.75
N LEU A 336 17.48 5.26 6.15
CA LEU A 336 16.24 5.20 6.92
C LEU A 336 16.11 3.80 7.56
N PRO A 337 15.93 3.72 8.90
CA PRO A 337 15.81 2.45 9.59
C PRO A 337 14.43 1.85 9.30
N ASN A 338 14.34 1.09 8.20
CA ASN A 338 13.21 0.26 7.72
C ASN A 338 12.73 0.49 6.28
N ASP A 339 13.58 1.02 5.41
CA ASP A 339 13.28 1.22 3.98
C ASP A 339 13.10 -0.09 3.17
N THR A 340 13.41 -1.25 3.77
CA THR A 340 13.20 -2.55 3.12
C THR A 340 12.71 -3.58 4.13
N CYS A 341 12.14 -4.66 3.62
CA CYS A 341 11.74 -5.83 4.39
C CYS A 341 12.83 -6.42 5.29
N ALA A 342 14.11 -6.33 4.88
CA ALA A 342 15.22 -6.87 5.67
C ALA A 342 15.39 -6.13 7.01
N ASN A 343 14.99 -4.86 7.06
CA ASN A 343 15.16 -3.98 8.19
C ASN A 343 13.83 -3.48 8.76
N ALA A 344 12.73 -4.20 8.51
CA ALA A 344 11.40 -3.80 8.95
C ALA A 344 11.37 -3.52 10.46
N THR A 345 10.91 -2.33 10.85
CA THR A 345 10.87 -1.93 12.27
C THR A 345 9.73 -2.66 12.98
N ALA A 346 10.04 -3.40 14.03
CA ALA A 346 9.03 -4.06 14.85
C ALA A 346 8.27 -3.03 15.71
N LEU A 347 6.94 -3.00 15.57
CA LEU A 347 6.06 -2.18 16.38
C LEU A 347 5.97 -2.76 17.80
N THR A 348 6.08 -1.87 18.79
CA THR A 348 5.94 -2.22 20.20
C THR A 348 4.59 -1.73 20.72
N PHE A 349 3.74 -2.64 21.20
CA PHE A 349 2.42 -2.32 21.70
C PHE A 349 2.45 -2.09 23.22
N THR A 350 1.90 -0.96 23.66
CA THR A 350 1.64 -0.67 25.07
C THR A 350 0.14 -0.53 25.26
N GLY A 351 -0.49 -1.43 26.02
CA GLY A 351 -1.95 -1.43 26.20
C GLY A 351 -2.73 -1.65 24.90
N GLY A 352 -2.17 -2.44 23.96
CA GLY A 352 -2.79 -2.71 22.66
C GLY A 352 -2.61 -1.59 21.62
N ILE A 353 -1.82 -0.55 21.91
CA ILE A 353 -1.60 0.58 21.01
C ILE A 353 -0.11 0.70 20.68
N ALA A 354 0.22 0.87 19.41
CA ALA A 354 1.54 1.26 18.93
C ALA A 354 1.41 2.56 18.12
N THR A 355 2.16 3.58 18.51
CA THR A 355 2.22 4.87 17.81
C THR A 355 3.67 5.16 17.45
N VAL A 356 3.92 5.43 16.17
CA VAL A 356 5.25 5.77 15.65
C VAL A 356 5.16 6.93 14.68
N THR A 357 6.26 7.65 14.49
CA THR A 357 6.41 8.66 13.44
C THR A 357 7.44 8.21 12.43
N GLY A 358 7.20 8.45 11.14
CA GLY A 358 8.14 8.16 10.06
C GLY A 358 8.21 9.29 9.05
N ASP A 359 9.14 9.20 8.10
CA ASP A 359 9.26 10.16 6.99
C ASP A 359 9.74 9.45 5.72
N THR A 360 8.90 9.42 4.69
CA THR A 360 9.20 8.76 3.41
C THR A 360 10.05 9.61 2.46
N SER A 361 10.41 10.85 2.84
CA SER A 361 11.09 11.82 1.94
C SER A 361 12.32 11.24 1.24
N LEU A 362 13.04 10.36 1.93
CA LEU A 362 14.30 9.79 1.48
C LEU A 362 14.25 8.27 1.32
N ALA A 363 13.08 7.67 1.53
CA ALA A 363 12.83 6.27 1.29
C ALA A 363 12.94 5.93 -0.20
N THR A 364 13.14 4.66 -0.48
CA THR A 364 13.00 4.09 -1.82
C THR A 364 11.66 3.37 -1.93
N ASN A 365 11.33 2.92 -3.14
CA ASN A 365 10.20 2.03 -3.35
C ASN A 365 10.71 0.60 -3.16
N MET A 366 10.21 -0.14 -2.17
CA MET A 366 10.54 -1.54 -2.01
C MET A 366 9.85 -2.42 -3.07
N ASN A 367 8.76 -1.95 -3.68
CA ASN A 367 8.04 -2.66 -4.72
C ASN A 367 8.79 -2.60 -6.05
N ALA A 368 8.76 -3.73 -6.77
CA ALA A 368 9.28 -3.77 -8.13
C ALA A 368 8.35 -2.97 -9.07
N LYS A 369 8.93 -2.40 -10.13
CA LYS A 369 8.12 -1.78 -11.18
C LYS A 369 7.09 -2.80 -11.71
N SER A 370 5.83 -2.40 -11.83
CA SER A 370 4.67 -3.24 -12.22
C SER A 370 4.22 -4.29 -11.20
N ASP A 371 4.61 -4.17 -9.93
CA ASP A 371 3.99 -4.92 -8.84
C ASP A 371 2.48 -4.59 -8.76
N PRO A 372 1.57 -5.59 -8.72
CA PRO A 372 0.14 -5.34 -8.54
C PRO A 372 -0.23 -4.90 -7.12
N SER A 373 0.67 -5.02 -6.14
CA SER A 373 0.49 -4.58 -4.74
C SER A 373 1.33 -3.31 -4.46
N PRO A 374 0.81 -2.30 -3.72
CA PRO A 374 -0.53 -2.21 -3.13
C PRO A 374 -1.69 -2.17 -4.13
N SER A 375 -2.71 -3.01 -3.90
CA SER A 375 -3.89 -3.11 -4.79
C SER A 375 -4.71 -1.83 -4.88
N CYS A 376 -4.70 -1.03 -3.82
CA CYS A 376 -5.47 0.20 -3.69
C CYS A 376 -4.75 1.46 -4.20
N SER A 377 -3.51 1.35 -4.71
CA SER A 377 -2.77 2.48 -5.29
C SER A 377 -1.71 2.02 -6.31
N PRO A 378 -2.03 2.00 -7.61
CA PRO A 378 -1.05 1.70 -8.65
C PRO A 378 0.17 2.64 -8.62
N SER A 379 -0.04 3.92 -8.28
CA SER A 379 1.07 4.89 -8.16
C SER A 379 1.97 4.62 -6.95
N GLY A 380 1.44 4.04 -5.87
CA GLY A 380 2.23 3.58 -4.73
C GLY A 380 3.11 2.42 -5.16
N ALA A 381 2.50 1.40 -5.76
CA ALA A 381 3.23 0.24 -6.28
C ALA A 381 4.36 0.60 -7.26
N GLU A 382 4.13 1.55 -8.19
CA GLU A 382 5.12 1.88 -9.21
C GLU A 382 6.21 2.86 -8.76
N THR A 383 5.85 3.86 -7.95
CA THR A 383 6.69 5.04 -7.70
C THR A 383 6.66 5.54 -6.26
N GLY A 384 5.83 4.94 -5.42
CA GLY A 384 5.68 5.33 -4.04
C GLY A 384 6.95 5.08 -3.24
N LYS A 385 7.21 5.94 -2.25
CA LYS A 385 8.31 5.78 -1.30
C LYS A 385 7.73 5.22 -0.01
N ASP A 386 8.32 4.16 0.49
CA ASP A 386 7.73 3.39 1.58
C ASP A 386 8.66 3.17 2.77
N LEU A 387 8.05 2.91 3.92
CA LEU A 387 8.72 2.40 5.11
C LEU A 387 8.00 1.16 5.61
N VAL A 388 8.78 0.16 6.00
CA VAL A 388 8.28 -1.16 6.37
C VAL A 388 8.26 -1.35 7.88
N TYR A 389 7.14 -1.78 8.40
CA TYR A 389 6.96 -2.13 9.80
C TYR A 389 6.57 -3.60 9.91
N SER A 390 6.76 -4.18 11.09
CA SER A 390 6.21 -5.49 11.42
C SER A 390 5.49 -5.46 12.76
N TYR A 391 4.49 -6.31 12.92
CA TYR A 391 3.85 -6.55 14.21
C TYR A 391 3.58 -8.04 14.38
N THR A 392 3.55 -8.50 15.63
CA THR A 392 3.25 -9.90 15.95
C THR A 392 2.05 -9.98 16.87
N LEU A 393 1.06 -10.77 16.47
CA LEU A 393 -0.11 -11.10 17.25
C LEU A 393 0.12 -12.46 17.93
N THR A 394 -0.12 -12.52 19.24
CA THR A 394 -0.02 -13.78 20.02
C THR A 394 -1.35 -14.50 20.15
N GLU A 395 -2.45 -13.76 19.99
CA GLU A 395 -3.83 -14.23 19.90
C GLU A 395 -4.54 -13.49 18.76
N ALA A 396 -5.76 -13.91 18.40
CA ALA A 396 -6.51 -13.25 17.34
C ALA A 396 -6.97 -11.85 17.77
N HIS A 397 -6.83 -10.86 16.88
CA HIS A 397 -7.24 -9.48 17.13
C HIS A 397 -7.89 -8.83 15.91
N ASP A 398 -8.73 -7.85 16.18
CA ASP A 398 -9.01 -6.81 15.20
C ASP A 398 -7.84 -5.81 15.21
N VAL A 399 -7.29 -5.52 14.04
CA VAL A 399 -6.16 -4.59 13.85
C VAL A 399 -6.62 -3.38 13.08
N SER A 400 -6.58 -2.23 13.74
CA SER A 400 -6.92 -0.92 13.18
C SER A 400 -5.64 -0.14 12.92
N ILE A 401 -5.42 0.26 11.67
CA ILE A 401 -4.23 0.98 11.21
C ILE A 401 -4.66 2.34 10.68
N SER A 402 -3.95 3.39 11.06
CA SER A 402 -4.16 4.75 10.53
C SER A 402 -2.83 5.43 10.31
N ALA A 403 -2.54 5.83 9.07
CA ALA A 403 -1.40 6.68 8.73
C ALA A 403 -1.89 8.07 8.31
N SER A 404 -1.36 9.11 8.95
CA SER A 404 -1.73 10.50 8.69
C SER A 404 -0.50 11.36 8.41
N ALA A 405 -0.63 12.34 7.51
CA ALA A 405 0.45 13.28 7.24
C ALA A 405 0.75 14.14 8.48
N ALA A 406 2.03 14.31 8.80
CA ALA A 406 2.51 15.13 9.92
C ALA A 406 3.25 16.39 9.43
N GLY A 407 3.50 17.34 10.33
CA GLY A 407 4.35 18.52 10.04
C GLY A 407 3.64 19.72 9.38
N PRO A 408 4.41 20.75 8.96
CA PRO A 408 3.89 22.07 8.57
C PRO A 408 3.26 22.14 7.17
N ALA A 409 3.42 21.12 6.32
CA ALA A 409 2.81 21.02 5.00
C ALA A 409 2.08 19.68 4.77
N PRO A 410 1.10 19.31 5.61
CA PRO A 410 0.49 17.98 5.62
C PRO A 410 -0.38 17.69 4.39
N ARG A 411 -0.59 18.66 3.49
CA ARG A 411 -1.47 18.55 2.33
C ARG A 411 -0.80 17.91 1.10
N THR A 412 0.52 17.73 1.11
CA THR A 412 1.25 17.16 -0.03
C THR A 412 1.44 15.66 0.08
N PHE A 413 1.60 15.11 1.29
CA PHE A 413 1.76 13.67 1.49
C PHE A 413 0.41 12.95 1.38
N LYS A 414 0.35 11.91 0.54
CA LYS A 414 -0.84 11.07 0.32
C LYS A 414 -0.51 9.65 0.78
N PRO A 415 -0.79 9.31 2.05
CA PRO A 415 -0.44 8.00 2.57
C PRO A 415 -1.20 6.88 1.85
N VAL A 416 -0.53 5.74 1.71
CA VAL A 416 -1.08 4.44 1.35
C VAL A 416 -0.64 3.49 2.45
N VAL A 417 -1.56 2.70 2.99
CA VAL A 417 -1.23 1.66 3.97
C VAL A 417 -1.67 0.32 3.45
N TYR A 418 -0.83 -0.68 3.59
CA TYR A 418 -1.19 -2.05 3.25
C TYR A 418 -0.47 -3.04 4.14
N VAL A 419 -1.09 -4.20 4.34
CA VAL A 419 -0.56 -5.27 5.20
C VAL A 419 -0.33 -6.51 4.38
N ARG A 420 0.82 -7.15 4.58
CA ARG A 420 1.16 -8.46 4.01
C ARG A 420 1.30 -9.53 5.10
N LYS A 421 0.99 -10.77 4.75
CA LYS A 421 1.14 -11.92 5.66
C LYS A 421 2.62 -12.21 6.01
N GLY A 422 2.82 -12.96 7.10
CA GLY A 422 4.14 -13.40 7.53
C GLY A 422 4.91 -14.17 6.46
N GLY A 423 6.22 -13.89 6.36
CA GLY A 423 7.09 -14.46 5.32
C GLY A 423 6.89 -13.88 3.91
N ALA A 424 5.91 -12.99 3.70
CA ALA A 424 5.57 -12.43 2.40
C ALA A 424 5.84 -10.93 2.28
N CYS A 425 6.76 -10.38 3.10
CA CYS A 425 7.03 -8.93 3.10
C CYS A 425 7.37 -8.39 1.70
N ALA A 426 8.29 -9.05 0.99
CA ALA A 426 8.73 -8.65 -0.35
C ALA A 426 7.93 -9.35 -1.49
N SER A 427 6.77 -9.95 -1.17
CA SER A 427 5.96 -10.65 -2.16
C SER A 427 5.22 -9.67 -3.07
N THR A 428 5.15 -9.99 -4.36
CA THR A 428 4.38 -9.23 -5.36
C THR A 428 2.99 -9.84 -5.60
N ALA A 429 2.58 -10.86 -4.84
CA ALA A 429 1.32 -11.55 -5.05
C ALA A 429 0.18 -10.84 -4.30
N LEU A 430 -0.91 -10.51 -5.00
CA LEU A 430 -2.11 -9.92 -4.38
C LEU A 430 -2.71 -10.82 -3.28
N ALA A 431 -2.59 -12.14 -3.41
CA ALA A 431 -3.05 -13.09 -2.39
C ALA A 431 -2.27 -13.01 -1.06
N ASP A 432 -1.15 -12.30 -1.04
CA ASP A 432 -0.34 -12.09 0.16
C ASP A 432 -0.66 -10.76 0.86
N GLU A 433 -1.39 -9.86 0.19
CA GLU A 433 -1.92 -8.62 0.73
C GLU A 433 -3.23 -8.90 1.47
N LEU A 434 -3.27 -8.60 2.77
CA LEU A 434 -4.44 -8.81 3.63
C LEU A 434 -5.42 -7.65 3.59
N GLY A 435 -4.96 -6.49 3.14
CA GLY A 435 -5.77 -5.30 2.98
C GLY A 435 -4.90 -4.10 2.62
N CYS A 436 -5.55 -3.11 2.01
CA CYS A 436 -4.93 -1.89 1.54
C CYS A 436 -5.93 -0.75 1.66
N ASP A 437 -5.46 0.42 2.07
CA ASP A 437 -6.22 1.66 1.98
C ASP A 437 -5.33 2.80 1.45
N SER A 438 -5.90 3.69 0.65
CA SER A 438 -5.19 4.85 0.12
C SER A 438 -5.99 6.13 0.36
N ALA A 439 -5.31 7.17 0.85
CA ALA A 439 -5.91 8.49 1.06
C ALA A 439 -6.44 9.12 -0.25
N GLY A 440 -6.08 8.57 -1.42
CA GLY A 440 -6.57 8.97 -2.74
C GLY A 440 -8.07 8.74 -2.96
N LEU A 441 -8.73 7.91 -2.12
CA LEU A 441 -10.18 7.73 -2.08
C LEU A 441 -10.91 8.81 -1.25
N HIS A 442 -10.16 9.71 -0.60
CA HIS A 442 -10.69 10.68 0.36
C HIS A 442 -10.19 12.12 0.11
N ALA A 443 -10.82 13.09 0.76
CA ALA A 443 -10.49 14.52 0.62
C ALA A 443 -9.01 14.80 0.98
N ALA A 444 -8.40 15.82 0.37
CA ALA A 444 -6.98 16.16 0.56
C ALA A 444 -6.61 16.34 2.05
N GLY A 445 -5.73 15.46 2.55
CA GLY A 445 -5.26 15.45 3.94
C GLY A 445 -5.94 14.42 4.86
N ALA A 446 -6.83 13.57 4.33
CA ALA A 446 -7.39 12.44 5.08
C ALA A 446 -6.32 11.38 5.39
N PRO A 447 -6.41 10.68 6.54
CA PRO A 447 -5.55 9.53 6.82
C PRO A 447 -5.90 8.36 5.87
N ALA A 448 -4.91 7.51 5.61
CA ALA A 448 -5.16 6.18 5.09
C ALA A 448 -5.47 5.27 6.28
N ALA A 449 -6.62 4.61 6.28
CA ALA A 449 -7.14 3.84 7.40
C ALA A 449 -7.56 2.44 6.95
N LEU A 450 -6.97 1.41 7.56
CA LEU A 450 -7.24 0.01 7.26
C LEU A 450 -7.72 -0.72 8.52
N GLN A 451 -8.75 -1.54 8.37
CA GLN A 451 -9.28 -2.41 9.43
C GLN A 451 -9.17 -3.86 8.99
N LEU A 452 -8.38 -4.65 9.72
CA LEU A 452 -8.30 -6.10 9.54
C LEU A 452 -9.03 -6.76 10.71
N LYS A 453 -10.06 -7.54 10.39
CA LYS A 453 -10.90 -8.19 11.40
C LYS A 453 -10.44 -9.61 11.66
N ASN A 454 -10.50 -10.02 12.94
CA ASN A 454 -10.16 -11.37 13.40
C ASN A 454 -8.85 -11.92 12.81
N GLN A 455 -7.83 -11.07 12.73
CA GLN A 455 -6.53 -11.45 12.22
C GLN A 455 -5.91 -12.45 13.19
N GLN A 456 -5.54 -13.61 12.67
CA GLN A 456 -5.06 -14.74 13.47
C GLN A 456 -3.67 -14.47 14.08
N PRO A 457 -3.22 -15.27 15.06
CA PRO A 457 -1.87 -15.16 15.60
C PRO A 457 -0.80 -15.32 14.51
N GLY A 458 0.22 -14.49 14.55
CA GLY A 458 1.29 -14.50 13.54
C GLY A 458 2.05 -13.18 13.46
N THR A 459 3.12 -13.17 12.68
CA THR A 459 3.87 -11.95 12.33
C THR A 459 3.40 -11.42 10.99
N TYR A 460 3.18 -10.12 10.90
CA TYR A 460 2.67 -9.41 9.73
C TYR A 460 3.58 -8.25 9.38
N PHE A 461 3.56 -7.84 8.12
CA PHE A 461 4.30 -6.68 7.63
C PHE A 461 3.32 -5.58 7.24
N LEU A 462 3.50 -4.40 7.82
CA LEU A 462 2.71 -3.20 7.54
C LEU A 462 3.60 -2.23 6.78
N VAL A 463 3.14 -1.77 5.63
CA VAL A 463 3.88 -0.82 4.81
C VAL A 463 3.13 0.50 4.82
N VAL A 464 3.86 1.58 5.11
CA VAL A 464 3.38 2.95 4.89
C VAL A 464 4.08 3.46 3.65
N ASP A 465 3.30 3.57 2.57
CA ASP A 465 3.72 4.01 1.25
C ASP A 465 3.04 5.35 0.92
N SER A 466 3.28 5.86 -0.28
CA SER A 466 2.84 7.16 -0.77
C SER A 466 2.27 7.05 -2.18
N ALA A 467 1.12 7.68 -2.43
CA ALA A 467 0.57 7.79 -3.77
C ALA A 467 1.17 8.97 -4.53
N GLN A 468 1.16 8.90 -5.86
CA GLN A 468 1.47 10.01 -6.79
C GLN A 468 2.86 10.64 -6.57
N ASP A 469 3.88 9.83 -6.22
CA ASP A 469 5.24 10.29 -5.92
C ASP A 469 5.30 11.39 -4.85
N THR A 470 4.29 11.41 -3.97
CA THR A 470 4.29 12.28 -2.80
C THR A 470 5.21 11.71 -1.73
N LYS A 471 5.68 12.54 -0.81
CA LYS A 471 6.54 12.09 0.28
C LYS A 471 6.49 13.07 1.43
N GLY A 472 6.84 12.60 2.63
CA GLY A 472 6.92 13.46 3.79
C GLY A 472 6.74 12.72 5.11
N PRO A 473 6.77 13.48 6.22
CA PRO A 473 6.57 12.94 7.55
C PRO A 473 5.14 12.49 7.77
N PHE A 474 4.97 11.44 8.57
CA PHE A 474 3.68 10.87 8.94
C PHE A 474 3.66 10.40 10.40
N ALA A 475 2.46 10.30 10.96
CA ALA A 475 2.16 9.56 12.17
C ALA A 475 1.42 8.27 11.80
N LEU A 476 1.83 7.16 12.41
CA LEU A 476 1.23 5.84 12.24
C LEU A 476 0.72 5.35 13.60
N ASP A 477 -0.58 5.09 13.66
CA ASP A 477 -1.25 4.49 14.80
C ASP A 477 -1.75 3.08 14.44
N VAL A 478 -1.41 2.10 15.26
CA VAL A 478 -1.90 0.72 15.16
C VAL A 478 -2.53 0.33 16.49
N THR A 479 -3.80 -0.05 16.47
CA THR A 479 -4.53 -0.46 17.67
C THR A 479 -5.05 -1.89 17.52
N LEU A 480 -4.90 -2.65 18.59
CA LEU A 480 -5.41 -4.00 18.75
C LEU A 480 -6.66 -3.97 19.62
N SER A 481 -7.73 -4.57 19.15
CA SER A 481 -8.95 -4.79 19.93
C SER A 481 -9.34 -6.26 19.95
N ALA A 482 -10.34 -6.62 20.76
CA ALA A 482 -10.89 -7.96 20.75
C ALA A 482 -11.31 -8.35 19.31
N PRO A 483 -11.08 -9.61 18.89
CA PRO A 483 -11.40 -10.04 17.54
C PRO A 483 -12.92 -10.03 17.33
N THR A 484 -13.37 -9.50 16.19
CA THR A 484 -14.75 -9.64 15.75
C THR A 484 -14.93 -11.03 15.15
N LEU A 485 -15.51 -11.95 15.93
CA LEU A 485 -15.72 -13.33 15.49
C LEU A 485 -16.81 -13.42 14.41
N PRO A 486 -16.78 -14.46 13.55
CA PRO A 486 -17.88 -14.79 12.67
C PRO A 486 -19.21 -14.92 13.45
N PRO A 487 -20.35 -14.61 12.81
CA PRO A 487 -21.67 -14.83 13.41
C PRO A 487 -21.83 -16.29 13.87
N SER A 488 -22.53 -16.51 14.99
CA SER A 488 -22.72 -17.88 15.51
C SER A 488 -23.49 -18.79 14.54
N ASN A 489 -24.21 -18.20 13.59
CA ASN A 489 -25.01 -18.87 12.58
C ASN A 489 -24.37 -18.88 11.18
N ASP A 490 -23.05 -18.72 11.10
CA ASP A 490 -22.21 -18.86 9.90
C ASP A 490 -22.14 -20.31 9.35
N THR A 491 -22.79 -21.27 10.00
CA THR A 491 -22.84 -22.65 9.51
C THR A 491 -24.21 -23.26 9.73
N CYS A 492 -24.53 -24.30 8.96
CA CYS A 492 -25.74 -25.11 9.16
C CYS A 492 -25.86 -25.68 10.59
N ALA A 493 -24.75 -26.04 11.23
CA ALA A 493 -24.77 -26.52 12.61
C ALA A 493 -25.15 -25.42 13.61
N GLY A 494 -24.84 -24.16 13.29
CA GLY A 494 -25.19 -22.98 14.05
C GLY A 494 -26.48 -22.28 13.59
N ALA A 495 -27.25 -22.86 12.66
CA ALA A 495 -28.41 -22.22 12.06
C ALA A 495 -29.36 -21.65 13.12
N LEU A 496 -29.63 -20.35 13.06
CA LEU A 496 -30.41 -19.66 14.08
C LEU A 496 -31.90 -19.93 13.89
N ALA A 497 -32.52 -20.61 14.86
CA ALA A 497 -33.95 -20.90 14.82
C ALA A 497 -34.80 -19.63 15.01
N LEU A 498 -35.66 -19.34 14.03
CA LEU A 498 -36.62 -18.24 14.05
C LEU A 498 -37.81 -18.59 14.94
N THR A 499 -38.20 -17.64 15.79
CA THR A 499 -39.33 -17.79 16.71
C THR A 499 -40.48 -16.89 16.26
N PHE A 500 -41.63 -17.49 15.96
CA PHE A 500 -42.81 -16.75 15.51
C PHE A 500 -43.66 -16.25 16.68
N VAL A 501 -44.01 -14.97 16.65
CA VAL A 501 -44.99 -14.35 17.54
C VAL A 501 -46.11 -13.80 16.67
N GLY A 502 -47.32 -14.34 16.81
CA GLY A 502 -48.45 -13.91 15.98
C GLY A 502 -48.28 -14.19 14.48
N GLY A 503 -47.47 -15.20 14.11
CA GLY A 503 -47.20 -15.54 12.71
C GLY A 503 -46.07 -14.73 12.06
N LEU A 504 -45.40 -13.85 12.79
CA LEU A 504 -44.23 -13.10 12.32
C LEU A 504 -43.00 -13.46 13.16
N ALA A 505 -41.88 -13.72 12.50
CA ALA A 505 -40.56 -13.79 13.11
C ALA A 505 -39.68 -12.69 12.49
N THR A 506 -38.95 -11.96 13.32
CA THR A 506 -38.00 -10.94 12.88
C THR A 506 -36.63 -11.23 13.47
N ALA A 507 -35.59 -11.04 12.67
CA ALA A 507 -34.20 -11.22 13.07
C ALA A 507 -33.33 -10.09 12.53
N SER A 508 -32.24 -9.83 13.24
CA SER A 508 -31.15 -9.00 12.74
C SER A 508 -29.91 -9.86 12.55
N GLY A 509 -29.21 -9.68 11.44
CA GLY A 509 -27.97 -10.39 11.15
C GLY A 509 -26.91 -9.48 10.53
N ASP A 510 -25.72 -10.04 10.33
CA ASP A 510 -24.57 -9.38 9.70
C ASP A 510 -23.67 -10.44 9.05
N THR A 511 -23.44 -10.35 7.75
CA THR A 511 -22.58 -11.30 7.00
C THR A 511 -21.11 -10.86 6.94
N THR A 512 -20.73 -9.70 7.50
CA THR A 512 -19.39 -9.12 7.32
C THR A 512 -18.25 -10.01 7.76
N GLN A 513 -18.42 -10.84 8.79
CA GLN A 513 -17.40 -11.79 9.26
C GLN A 513 -17.76 -13.25 8.98
N ALA A 514 -18.85 -13.49 8.26
CA ALA A 514 -19.22 -14.82 7.85
C ALA A 514 -18.26 -15.36 6.77
N THR A 515 -18.24 -16.67 6.65
CA THR A 515 -17.62 -17.42 5.57
C THR A 515 -18.64 -17.72 4.49
N ASN A 516 -18.19 -18.26 3.35
CA ASN A 516 -19.11 -18.86 2.40
C ASN A 516 -19.33 -20.32 2.80
N GLY A 517 -20.55 -20.69 3.19
CA GLY A 517 -20.93 -22.07 3.46
C GLY A 517 -20.97 -22.96 2.22
N ASN A 518 -21.02 -22.37 1.02
CA ASN A 518 -21.00 -23.07 -0.25
C ASN A 518 -19.56 -23.32 -0.78
N SER A 519 -19.45 -24.34 -1.64
CA SER A 519 -18.22 -24.65 -2.39
C SER A 519 -18.27 -24.08 -3.80
N SER A 520 -17.10 -23.77 -4.37
CA SER A 520 -16.99 -23.33 -5.76
C SER A 520 -17.48 -24.43 -6.72
N GLY A 521 -18.61 -24.18 -7.37
CA GLY A 521 -19.26 -25.11 -8.29
C GLY A 521 -20.54 -25.75 -7.76
N ASP A 522 -21.02 -25.37 -6.57
CA ASP A 522 -22.36 -25.75 -6.10
C ASP A 522 -23.46 -25.19 -7.04
N ASP A 523 -24.54 -25.95 -7.21
CA ASP A 523 -25.68 -25.56 -8.08
C ASP A 523 -26.68 -24.64 -7.34
N SER A 524 -26.52 -24.43 -6.02
CA SER A 524 -27.34 -23.56 -5.17
C SER A 524 -26.44 -22.53 -4.43
N PRO A 525 -26.82 -21.24 -4.33
CA PRO A 525 -28.05 -20.62 -4.84
C PRO A 525 -28.20 -20.60 -6.37
N SER A 526 -29.35 -21.05 -6.88
CA SER A 526 -29.56 -21.17 -8.34
C SER A 526 -29.70 -19.81 -9.03
N CYS A 527 -30.11 -18.78 -8.29
CA CYS A 527 -30.27 -17.42 -8.80
C CYS A 527 -28.98 -16.57 -8.79
N SER A 528 -27.88 -17.07 -8.21
CA SER A 528 -26.60 -16.33 -8.16
C SER A 528 -25.39 -17.26 -8.01
N SER A 529 -24.68 -17.48 -9.11
CA SER A 529 -23.43 -18.26 -9.11
C SER A 529 -22.28 -17.57 -8.37
N SER A 530 -22.33 -16.23 -8.22
CA SER A 530 -21.34 -15.49 -7.45
C SER A 530 -21.54 -15.67 -5.95
N ALA A 531 -22.79 -15.69 -5.48
CA ALA A 531 -23.12 -16.02 -4.10
C ALA A 531 -22.66 -17.45 -3.78
N ALA A 532 -23.00 -18.43 -4.64
CA ALA A 532 -22.54 -19.81 -4.48
C ALA A 532 -21.01 -19.95 -4.42
N SER A 533 -20.24 -19.11 -5.12
CA SER A 533 -18.78 -19.26 -5.19
C SER A 533 -17.99 -18.43 -4.18
N SER A 534 -18.47 -17.27 -3.77
CA SER A 534 -17.73 -16.34 -2.89
C SER A 534 -18.57 -15.55 -1.90
N GLY A 535 -19.89 -15.68 -1.94
CA GLY A 535 -20.82 -14.94 -1.09
C GLY A 535 -20.66 -15.33 0.38
N ARG A 536 -20.65 -14.34 1.28
CA ARG A 536 -20.61 -14.62 2.72
C ARG A 536 -22.04 -14.83 3.21
N ASP A 537 -22.30 -15.95 3.86
CA ASP A 537 -23.66 -16.35 4.21
C ASP A 537 -23.87 -16.59 5.70
N VAL A 538 -25.13 -16.43 6.11
CA VAL A 538 -25.57 -16.85 7.44
C VAL A 538 -26.85 -17.63 7.33
N VAL A 539 -27.01 -18.62 8.21
CA VAL A 539 -28.07 -19.60 8.14
C VAL A 539 -29.09 -19.37 9.26
N TYR A 540 -30.37 -19.38 8.90
CA TYR A 540 -31.50 -19.40 9.80
C TYR A 540 -32.33 -20.66 9.55
N SER A 541 -33.22 -20.99 10.49
CA SER A 541 -34.19 -22.06 10.27
C SER A 541 -35.57 -21.69 10.79
N TYR A 542 -36.62 -22.24 10.18
CA TYR A 542 -37.98 -22.17 10.71
C TYR A 542 -38.63 -23.55 10.66
N THR A 543 -39.58 -23.80 11.57
CA THR A 543 -40.33 -25.07 11.62
C THR A 543 -41.82 -24.82 11.47
N LEU A 544 -42.44 -25.51 10.51
CA LEU A 544 -43.87 -25.50 10.27
C LEU A 544 -44.51 -26.75 10.87
N THR A 545 -45.61 -26.59 11.60
CA THR A 545 -46.40 -27.71 12.17
C THR A 545 -47.65 -28.05 11.34
N ALA A 546 -47.99 -27.20 10.38
CA ALA A 546 -49.11 -27.32 9.46
C ALA A 546 -48.72 -26.65 8.13
N ALA A 547 -49.46 -26.93 7.05
CA ALA A 547 -49.19 -26.27 5.78
C ALA A 547 -49.39 -24.75 5.89
N LYS A 548 -48.45 -23.96 5.35
CA LYS A 548 -48.44 -22.49 5.40
C LYS A 548 -47.86 -21.89 4.13
N ASP A 549 -48.28 -20.67 3.83
CA ASP A 549 -47.49 -19.78 2.99
C ASP A 549 -46.45 -19.08 3.86
N VAL A 550 -45.23 -18.96 3.33
CA VAL A 550 -44.09 -18.34 4.01
C VAL A 550 -43.57 -17.21 3.14
N ASP A 551 -43.69 -15.97 3.64
CA ASP A 551 -43.16 -14.77 2.99
C ASP A 551 -41.90 -14.32 3.74
N LEU A 552 -40.78 -14.21 3.03
CA LEU A 552 -39.48 -13.85 3.58
C LEU A 552 -38.97 -12.58 2.91
N THR A 553 -38.54 -11.60 3.70
CA THR A 553 -37.91 -10.37 3.21
C THR A 553 -36.60 -10.09 3.92
N VAL A 554 -35.52 -9.89 3.16
CA VAL A 554 -34.23 -9.40 3.67
C VAL A 554 -34.03 -7.95 3.28
N THR A 555 -33.90 -7.08 4.28
CA THR A 555 -33.64 -5.66 4.08
C THR A 555 -32.27 -5.29 4.62
N ARG A 556 -31.38 -4.76 3.75
CA ARG A 556 -30.08 -4.22 4.18
C ARG A 556 -30.26 -3.04 5.13
N LYS A 557 -29.40 -2.91 6.14
CA LYS A 557 -29.39 -1.75 7.04
C LYS A 557 -28.67 -0.56 6.41
N ALA A 558 -29.03 0.64 6.84
CA ALA A 558 -28.39 1.88 6.39
C ALA A 558 -26.87 1.94 6.70
N SER A 559 -26.39 1.17 7.68
CA SER A 559 -24.97 1.04 8.01
C SER A 559 -24.17 0.20 7.00
N SER A 560 -24.84 -0.49 6.08
CA SER A 560 -24.22 -1.37 5.08
C SER A 560 -24.84 -1.11 3.70
N PRO A 561 -24.62 0.09 3.13
CA PRO A 561 -25.29 0.52 1.90
C PRO A 561 -24.92 -0.32 0.67
N ASP A 562 -23.74 -0.95 0.69
CA ASP A 562 -23.18 -1.75 -0.41
C ASP A 562 -23.51 -3.25 -0.29
N PHE A 563 -24.20 -3.67 0.78
CA PHE A 563 -24.63 -5.06 0.93
C PHE A 563 -25.76 -5.39 -0.06
N ALA A 564 -25.51 -6.36 -0.93
CA ALA A 564 -26.46 -6.86 -1.92
C ALA A 564 -26.91 -8.28 -1.54
N PRO A 565 -28.06 -8.44 -0.87
CA PRO A 565 -28.48 -9.75 -0.36
C PRO A 565 -28.94 -10.68 -1.48
N VAL A 566 -28.55 -11.94 -1.36
CA VAL A 566 -29.15 -13.09 -2.03
C VAL A 566 -29.86 -13.91 -0.96
N LEU A 567 -31.15 -14.17 -1.16
CA LEU A 567 -32.01 -14.90 -0.23
C LEU A 567 -32.44 -16.20 -0.88
N TYR A 568 -32.22 -17.33 -0.21
CA TYR A 568 -32.68 -18.62 -0.70
C TYR A 568 -33.10 -19.54 0.44
N VAL A 569 -33.98 -20.49 0.13
CA VAL A 569 -34.53 -21.44 1.12
C VAL A 569 -34.29 -22.87 0.65
N ARG A 570 -33.73 -23.70 1.54
CA ARG A 570 -33.56 -25.14 1.32
C ARG A 570 -34.58 -25.95 2.11
N LYS A 571 -34.99 -27.08 1.52
CA LYS A 571 -35.99 -28.00 2.09
C LYS A 571 -35.45 -28.77 3.32
N PRO A 572 -36.32 -29.49 4.06
CA PRO A 572 -35.89 -30.23 5.23
C PRO A 572 -34.80 -31.26 4.94
N ASN A 573 -33.85 -31.37 5.88
CA ASN A 573 -32.65 -32.22 5.79
C ASN A 573 -31.66 -31.86 4.67
N ALA A 574 -31.77 -30.69 4.06
CA ALA A 574 -30.94 -30.30 2.93
C ALA A 574 -30.06 -29.05 3.19
N CYS A 575 -29.80 -28.70 4.45
CA CYS A 575 -28.99 -27.51 4.77
C CYS A 575 -27.62 -27.55 4.09
N LEU A 576 -26.91 -28.69 4.17
CA LEU A 576 -25.59 -28.89 3.56
C LEU A 576 -25.64 -29.33 2.08
N SER A 577 -26.81 -29.27 1.42
CA SER A 577 -26.93 -29.73 0.04
C SER A 577 -26.43 -28.68 -0.95
N ALA A 578 -25.66 -29.15 -1.94
CA ALA A 578 -25.21 -28.34 -3.07
C ALA A 578 -26.17 -28.38 -4.27
N LEU A 579 -27.27 -29.14 -4.19
CA LEU A 579 -28.16 -29.40 -5.34
C LEU A 579 -29.22 -28.31 -5.48
N ALA A 580 -29.41 -27.79 -6.70
CA ALA A 580 -30.53 -26.89 -7.01
C ALA A 580 -31.91 -27.52 -6.76
N SER A 581 -32.04 -28.86 -6.82
CA SER A 581 -33.30 -29.56 -6.55
C SER A 581 -33.69 -29.64 -5.06
N ASP A 582 -32.79 -29.22 -4.17
CA ASP A 582 -33.03 -29.10 -2.73
C ASP A 582 -33.33 -27.66 -2.29
N GLU A 583 -33.10 -26.70 -3.17
CA GLU A 583 -33.55 -25.32 -3.06
C GLU A 583 -35.02 -25.21 -3.46
N LEU A 584 -35.80 -24.49 -2.66
CA LEU A 584 -37.22 -24.26 -2.91
C LEU A 584 -37.43 -23.03 -3.79
N ASP A 585 -36.67 -21.97 -3.52
CA ASP A 585 -36.68 -20.73 -4.29
C ASP A 585 -35.47 -19.87 -3.90
N CYS A 586 -35.13 -18.92 -4.76
CA CYS A 586 -33.99 -18.03 -4.64
C CYS A 586 -34.28 -16.67 -5.27
N ASP A 587 -33.97 -15.60 -4.55
CA ASP A 587 -34.05 -14.24 -5.04
C ASP A 587 -32.71 -13.53 -4.85
N SER A 588 -32.26 -12.86 -5.90
CA SER A 588 -31.05 -12.03 -5.91
C SER A 588 -31.47 -10.62 -6.26
N ALA A 589 -31.52 -9.75 -5.24
CA ALA A 589 -31.92 -8.36 -5.36
C ALA A 589 -31.03 -7.52 -6.32
N GLY A 590 -29.94 -8.07 -6.83
CA GLY A 590 -29.01 -7.43 -7.75
C GLY A 590 -28.02 -6.47 -7.07
N ALA A 591 -26.87 -6.26 -7.67
CA ALA A 591 -25.66 -5.71 -7.05
C ALA A 591 -25.52 -4.17 -7.03
N SER A 592 -26.62 -3.42 -6.93
CA SER A 592 -26.57 -1.96 -7.07
C SER A 592 -27.11 -1.20 -5.87
N SER A 593 -26.50 -0.05 -5.56
CA SER A 593 -26.98 0.87 -4.52
C SER A 593 -28.42 1.30 -4.84
N GLY A 594 -29.37 0.93 -3.98
CA GLY A 594 -30.80 1.20 -4.22
C GLY A 594 -31.61 -0.02 -4.69
N SER A 595 -30.99 -1.20 -4.83
CA SER A 595 -31.71 -2.46 -5.08
C SER A 595 -32.85 -2.67 -4.07
N PRO A 596 -33.98 -3.27 -4.48
CA PRO A 596 -35.06 -3.63 -3.56
C PRO A 596 -34.57 -4.65 -2.50
N PRO A 597 -35.33 -4.86 -1.42
CA PRO A 597 -35.13 -6.01 -0.53
C PRO A 597 -35.17 -7.32 -1.32
N ALA A 598 -34.38 -8.32 -0.91
CA ALA A 598 -34.54 -9.68 -1.44
C ALA A 598 -35.80 -10.29 -0.84
N HIS A 599 -36.64 -10.91 -1.66
CA HIS A 599 -37.99 -11.34 -1.30
C HIS A 599 -38.32 -12.72 -1.88
N LEU A 600 -38.92 -13.58 -1.05
CA LEU A 600 -39.43 -14.89 -1.45
C LEU A 600 -40.84 -15.09 -0.91
N LEU A 601 -41.71 -15.69 -1.72
CA LEU A 601 -43.03 -16.16 -1.29
C LEU A 601 -43.20 -17.65 -1.62
N LEU A 602 -43.09 -18.48 -0.59
CA LEU A 602 -43.17 -19.93 -0.71
C LEU A 602 -44.57 -20.39 -0.30
N LYS A 603 -45.37 -20.83 -1.27
CA LYS A 603 -46.77 -21.20 -1.04
C LYS A 603 -46.93 -22.66 -0.61
N ASN A 604 -47.94 -22.89 0.23
CA ASN A 604 -48.40 -24.21 0.66
C ASN A 604 -47.26 -25.15 1.10
N GLN A 605 -46.26 -24.59 1.77
CA GLN A 605 -45.18 -25.38 2.31
C GLN A 605 -45.72 -26.33 3.37
N GLN A 606 -45.35 -27.60 3.25
CA GLN A 606 -45.79 -28.65 4.15
C GLN A 606 -45.10 -28.56 5.53
N PRO A 607 -45.58 -29.28 6.56
CA PRO A 607 -44.88 -29.36 7.84
C PRO A 607 -43.44 -29.85 7.69
N GLY A 608 -42.49 -29.19 8.36
CA GLY A 608 -41.06 -29.49 8.26
C GLY A 608 -40.19 -28.37 8.82
N THR A 609 -38.89 -28.64 8.94
CA THR A 609 -37.87 -27.64 9.31
C THR A 609 -37.08 -27.24 8.07
N TYR A 610 -37.15 -25.96 7.72
CA TYR A 610 -36.56 -25.38 6.53
C TYR A 610 -35.38 -24.49 6.89
N PHE A 611 -34.45 -24.30 5.96
CA PHE A 611 -33.24 -23.49 6.17
C PHE A 611 -33.26 -22.28 5.26
N VAL A 612 -33.03 -21.10 5.83
CA VAL A 612 -33.02 -19.82 5.12
C VAL A 612 -31.59 -19.32 5.13
N PHE A 613 -31.09 -18.98 3.96
CA PHE A 613 -29.75 -18.42 3.80
C PHE A 613 -29.87 -16.96 3.41
N VAL A 614 -29.13 -16.12 4.13
CA VAL A 614 -28.93 -14.72 3.76
C VAL A 614 -27.47 -14.60 3.36
N ASP A 615 -27.25 -14.40 2.07
CA ASP A 615 -25.94 -14.47 1.42
C ASP A 615 -25.62 -13.13 0.72
N GLY A 616 -24.35 -12.93 0.40
CA GLY A 616 -23.85 -11.77 -0.33
C GLY A 616 -23.67 -12.05 -1.82
N TYR A 617 -24.14 -11.14 -2.67
CA TYR A 617 -23.76 -11.17 -4.08
C TYR A 617 -22.25 -10.87 -4.23
N VAL A 618 -21.53 -11.75 -4.94
CA VAL A 618 -20.05 -11.73 -5.09
C VAL A 618 -19.37 -11.79 -3.73
N ASP A 619 -18.84 -10.69 -3.22
CA ASP A 619 -18.15 -10.57 -1.93
C ASP A 619 -18.79 -9.49 -1.04
N SER A 620 -19.95 -8.97 -1.45
CA SER A 620 -20.69 -7.99 -0.66
C SER A 620 -21.12 -8.61 0.66
N ALA A 621 -20.98 -7.84 1.75
CA ALA A 621 -21.36 -8.31 3.08
C ALA A 621 -21.82 -7.13 3.93
N GLY A 622 -22.69 -7.38 4.90
CA GLY A 622 -23.26 -6.30 5.70
C GLY A 622 -24.36 -6.71 6.66
N ALA A 623 -24.79 -5.73 7.44
CA ALA A 623 -25.88 -5.88 8.38
C ALA A 623 -27.25 -5.77 7.70
N PHE A 624 -28.21 -6.58 8.15
CA PHE A 624 -29.55 -6.67 7.58
C PHE A 624 -30.62 -6.97 8.65
N THR A 625 -31.88 -6.87 8.24
CA THR A 625 -33.05 -7.43 8.93
C THR A 625 -33.69 -8.50 8.07
N LEU A 626 -34.14 -9.59 8.70
CA LEU A 626 -34.89 -10.67 8.07
C LEU A 626 -36.27 -10.74 8.73
N ASP A 627 -37.32 -10.53 7.93
CA ASP A 627 -38.70 -10.68 8.35
C ASP A 627 -39.29 -11.92 7.67
N VAL A 628 -39.90 -12.80 8.46
CA VAL A 628 -40.56 -14.02 7.98
C VAL A 628 -41.98 -14.07 8.50
N SER A 629 -42.96 -14.07 7.62
CA SER A 629 -44.37 -14.10 7.97
C SER A 629 -45.07 -15.36 7.47
N LEU A 630 -46.01 -15.86 8.27
CA LEU A 630 -46.80 -17.05 7.98
C LEU A 630 -48.26 -16.67 7.76
N SER A 631 -48.83 -17.10 6.64
CA SER A 631 -50.27 -16.98 6.35
C SER A 631 -50.93 -18.34 6.10
N ALA A 632 -52.25 -18.33 5.94
CA ALA A 632 -52.95 -19.54 5.53
C ALA A 632 -52.38 -20.06 4.20
N PRO A 633 -52.27 -21.39 4.01
CA PRO A 633 -51.70 -21.93 2.78
C PRO A 633 -52.60 -21.59 1.58
N THR A 634 -51.99 -21.09 0.50
CA THR A 634 -52.62 -20.94 -0.80
C THR A 634 -52.69 -22.31 -1.45
N LEU A 635 -53.88 -22.92 -1.42
CA LEU A 635 -54.09 -24.23 -2.02
C LEU A 635 -54.21 -24.13 -3.54
N PRO A 636 -53.75 -25.16 -4.28
CA PRO A 636 -53.96 -25.23 -5.71
C PRO A 636 -55.47 -25.20 -6.03
N PRO A 637 -55.86 -24.62 -7.17
CA PRO A 637 -57.21 -24.75 -7.71
C PRO A 637 -57.61 -26.22 -7.83
N SER A 638 -58.89 -26.54 -7.66
CA SER A 638 -59.37 -27.94 -7.71
C SER A 638 -59.09 -28.63 -9.06
N ASN A 639 -58.82 -27.84 -10.10
CA ASN A 639 -58.52 -28.30 -11.45
C ASN A 639 -57.04 -28.20 -11.82
N ASP A 640 -56.15 -28.30 -10.83
CA ASP A 640 -54.68 -28.40 -11.01
C ASP A 640 -54.31 -29.52 -11.99
N THR A 641 -54.87 -30.71 -11.78
CA THR A 641 -54.57 -31.89 -12.61
C THR A 641 -55.75 -32.36 -13.47
N CYS A 642 -55.45 -33.22 -14.43
CA CYS A 642 -56.40 -34.00 -15.23
C CYS A 642 -57.32 -34.92 -14.40
N SER A 643 -57.12 -35.04 -13.09
CA SER A 643 -57.99 -35.83 -12.21
C SER A 643 -59.32 -35.13 -11.94
N SER A 644 -59.36 -33.80 -11.98
CA SER A 644 -60.58 -33.01 -11.74
C SER A 644 -60.66 -31.75 -12.63
N PRO A 645 -60.59 -31.90 -13.95
CA PRO A 645 -60.60 -30.77 -14.89
C PRO A 645 -61.93 -30.01 -14.82
N LYS A 646 -61.85 -28.68 -14.90
CA LYS A 646 -63.03 -27.82 -14.80
C LYS A 646 -63.82 -27.82 -16.11
N ALA A 647 -65.09 -28.22 -16.05
CA ALA A 647 -65.94 -28.29 -17.23
C ALA A 647 -66.36 -26.89 -17.71
N LEU A 648 -66.23 -26.66 -19.02
CA LEU A 648 -66.74 -25.51 -19.75
C LEU A 648 -67.95 -25.94 -20.59
N THR A 649 -68.92 -25.04 -20.71
CA THR A 649 -70.11 -25.23 -21.55
C THR A 649 -69.93 -24.45 -22.85
N VAL A 650 -70.04 -25.13 -24.00
CA VAL A 650 -69.87 -24.51 -25.32
C VAL A 650 -70.94 -23.44 -25.56
N GLY A 651 -70.50 -22.24 -25.96
CA GLY A 651 -71.34 -21.06 -26.20
C GLY A 651 -71.85 -20.38 -24.93
N ALA A 652 -71.40 -20.80 -23.74
CA ALA A 652 -71.73 -20.13 -22.49
C ALA A 652 -70.82 -18.91 -22.23
N ALA A 653 -71.21 -18.09 -21.25
CA ALA A 653 -70.42 -16.95 -20.82
C ALA A 653 -69.04 -17.39 -20.27
N PRO A 654 -68.00 -16.54 -20.39
CA PRO A 654 -66.67 -16.83 -19.85
C PRO A 654 -66.71 -17.13 -18.35
N VAL A 655 -65.90 -18.11 -17.95
CA VAL A 655 -65.78 -18.59 -16.56
C VAL A 655 -64.49 -18.05 -15.96
N ALA A 656 -64.55 -17.55 -14.72
CA ALA A 656 -63.36 -17.13 -13.99
C ALA A 656 -62.45 -18.32 -13.63
N GLY A 657 -61.14 -18.09 -13.73
CA GLY A 657 -60.08 -19.06 -13.44
C GLY A 657 -58.84 -18.40 -12.84
N THR A 658 -57.97 -19.21 -12.28
CA THR A 658 -56.65 -18.83 -11.77
C THR A 658 -55.75 -20.05 -11.75
N ASN A 659 -54.45 -19.86 -11.94
CA ASN A 659 -53.40 -20.87 -11.71
C ASN A 659 -52.58 -20.56 -10.44
N VAL A 660 -53.04 -19.62 -9.60
CA VAL A 660 -52.35 -19.25 -8.36
C VAL A 660 -52.33 -20.45 -7.40
N GLY A 661 -51.14 -20.85 -6.97
CA GLY A 661 -50.90 -21.99 -6.08
C GLY A 661 -50.99 -23.36 -6.77
N ALA A 662 -51.23 -23.39 -8.08
CA ALA A 662 -51.22 -24.63 -8.87
C ALA A 662 -49.80 -25.20 -8.98
N THR A 663 -49.70 -26.47 -9.35
CA THR A 663 -48.43 -27.14 -9.64
C THR A 663 -48.09 -26.96 -11.13
N ASN A 664 -46.82 -27.10 -11.49
CA ASN A 664 -46.44 -27.27 -12.89
C ASN A 664 -46.43 -28.76 -13.22
N ASP A 665 -47.60 -29.29 -13.55
CA ASP A 665 -47.84 -30.69 -13.88
C ASP A 665 -47.61 -31.00 -15.36
N TYR A 666 -47.73 -30.01 -16.25
CA TYR A 666 -47.63 -30.16 -17.70
C TYR A 666 -46.48 -29.33 -18.29
N SER A 667 -45.24 -29.74 -18.00
CA SER A 667 -44.05 -29.08 -18.56
C SER A 667 -43.42 -29.79 -19.77
N SER A 668 -42.43 -29.16 -20.39
CA SER A 668 -41.55 -29.80 -21.39
C SER A 668 -40.81 -31.05 -20.86
N SER A 669 -40.76 -31.22 -19.54
CA SER A 669 -40.21 -32.39 -18.85
C SER A 669 -41.27 -33.44 -18.47
N SER A 670 -42.52 -33.26 -18.89
CA SER A 670 -43.62 -34.19 -18.61
C SER A 670 -43.32 -35.63 -19.04
N ILE A 671 -43.84 -36.59 -18.27
CA ILE A 671 -43.82 -38.01 -18.60
C ILE A 671 -45.27 -38.54 -18.56
N PRO A 672 -45.84 -39.00 -19.70
CA PRO A 672 -45.22 -39.08 -21.02
C PRO A 672 -44.91 -37.70 -21.60
N LYS A 673 -43.93 -37.62 -22.52
CA LYS A 673 -43.60 -36.36 -23.20
C LYS A 673 -44.76 -35.87 -24.04
N TYR A 674 -44.77 -34.57 -24.30
CA TYR A 674 -45.64 -33.98 -25.30
C TYR A 674 -45.49 -34.69 -26.66
N SER A 675 -46.60 -34.76 -27.40
CA SER A 675 -46.56 -35.16 -28.81
C SER A 675 -45.69 -34.17 -29.60
N SER A 676 -45.24 -34.56 -30.79
CA SER A 676 -44.49 -33.66 -31.68
C SER A 676 -45.29 -32.44 -32.15
N ALA A 677 -46.58 -32.35 -31.82
CA ALA A 677 -47.38 -31.15 -32.08
C ALA A 677 -47.11 -30.04 -31.06
N CYS A 678 -46.60 -30.38 -29.87
CA CYS A 678 -46.43 -29.45 -28.75
C CYS A 678 -45.05 -29.56 -28.07
N ASP A 679 -44.12 -30.37 -28.61
CA ASP A 679 -42.79 -30.60 -28.04
C ASP A 679 -41.77 -29.49 -28.35
N THR A 680 -42.18 -28.46 -29.11
CA THR A 680 -41.33 -27.33 -29.52
C THR A 680 -41.29 -26.19 -28.52
N PHE A 681 -42.02 -26.28 -27.40
CA PHE A 681 -42.29 -25.14 -26.51
C PHE A 681 -42.04 -25.46 -25.02
N SER A 682 -41.76 -24.43 -24.22
CA SER A 682 -41.38 -24.55 -22.81
C SER A 682 -42.49 -24.09 -21.86
N PHE A 683 -43.52 -24.92 -21.70
CA PHE A 683 -44.50 -24.82 -20.63
C PHE A 683 -43.78 -25.08 -19.29
N ALA A 684 -43.55 -24.04 -18.51
CA ALA A 684 -42.63 -24.12 -17.37
C ALA A 684 -43.15 -23.46 -16.09
N GLY A 685 -44.38 -22.95 -16.07
CA GLY A 685 -44.98 -22.44 -14.85
C GLY A 685 -46.25 -23.19 -14.46
N GLN A 686 -46.98 -22.61 -13.52
CA GLN A 686 -48.12 -23.27 -12.88
C GLN A 686 -49.29 -23.38 -13.86
N ASP A 687 -49.98 -24.51 -13.84
CA ASP A 687 -50.98 -24.85 -14.86
C ASP A 687 -52.32 -25.31 -14.28
N VAL A 688 -53.39 -25.20 -15.07
CA VAL A 688 -54.71 -25.68 -14.68
C VAL A 688 -55.47 -26.25 -15.87
N VAL A 689 -56.25 -27.30 -15.62
CA VAL A 689 -56.92 -28.08 -16.65
C VAL A 689 -58.42 -27.77 -16.74
N TYR A 690 -58.88 -27.58 -17.96
CA TYR A 690 -60.28 -27.43 -18.34
C TYR A 690 -60.68 -28.53 -19.31
N GLN A 691 -61.98 -28.80 -19.38
CA GLN A 691 -62.55 -29.72 -20.36
C GLN A 691 -63.83 -29.16 -20.99
N PHE A 692 -64.15 -29.57 -22.21
CA PHE A 692 -65.46 -29.30 -22.81
C PHE A 692 -65.87 -30.45 -23.74
N THR A 693 -67.17 -30.68 -23.86
CA THR A 693 -67.73 -31.63 -24.83
C THR A 693 -68.22 -30.86 -26.06
N ALA A 694 -67.67 -31.19 -27.23
CA ALA A 694 -68.04 -30.51 -28.47
C ALA A 694 -69.50 -30.81 -28.85
N THR A 695 -70.27 -29.78 -29.17
CA THR A 695 -71.69 -29.93 -29.56
C THR A 695 -71.87 -30.16 -31.06
N THR A 696 -70.87 -29.80 -31.86
CA THR A 696 -70.83 -29.96 -33.32
C THR A 696 -69.46 -30.49 -33.75
N THR A 697 -69.38 -31.07 -34.96
CA THR A 697 -68.10 -31.42 -35.60
C THR A 697 -67.62 -30.19 -36.38
N GLY A 698 -66.40 -29.73 -36.11
CA GLY A 698 -65.87 -28.49 -36.68
C GLY A 698 -64.64 -28.01 -35.94
N THR A 699 -64.53 -26.69 -35.74
CA THR A 699 -63.45 -26.07 -34.95
C THR A 699 -64.06 -25.36 -33.76
N ALA A 700 -63.62 -25.70 -32.56
CA ALA A 700 -63.95 -24.98 -31.34
C ALA A 700 -62.91 -23.89 -31.08
N GLN A 701 -63.34 -22.70 -30.67
CA GLN A 701 -62.46 -21.58 -30.31
C GLN A 701 -62.42 -21.44 -28.80
N VAL A 702 -61.26 -21.71 -28.21
CA VAL A 702 -61.02 -21.52 -26.78
C VAL A 702 -60.31 -20.20 -26.57
N LEU A 703 -60.98 -19.24 -25.94
CA LEU A 703 -60.48 -17.90 -25.67
C LEU A 703 -60.17 -17.75 -24.18
N VAL A 704 -58.94 -17.36 -23.85
CA VAL A 704 -58.53 -16.98 -22.50
C VAL A 704 -58.12 -15.52 -22.45
N THR A 705 -58.72 -14.76 -21.53
CA THR A 705 -58.38 -13.36 -21.28
C THR A 705 -57.73 -13.25 -19.89
N PRO A 706 -56.41 -13.04 -19.80
CA PRO A 706 -55.69 -12.96 -18.54
C PRO A 706 -55.78 -11.58 -17.88
N SER A 707 -55.45 -11.51 -16.59
CA SER A 707 -55.17 -10.25 -15.89
C SER A 707 -53.95 -9.56 -16.49
N ALA A 708 -53.86 -8.23 -16.33
CA ALA A 708 -52.88 -7.39 -17.04
C ALA A 708 -51.40 -7.80 -16.93
N SER A 709 -51.00 -8.48 -15.84
CA SER A 709 -49.61 -8.93 -15.61
C SER A 709 -49.34 -10.37 -16.04
N PHE A 710 -50.38 -11.17 -16.30
CA PHE A 710 -50.26 -12.60 -16.55
C PHE A 710 -50.07 -12.89 -18.04
N ASP A 711 -49.03 -13.65 -18.36
CA ASP A 711 -48.63 -14.06 -19.71
C ASP A 711 -49.11 -15.49 -19.95
N VAL A 712 -50.33 -15.64 -20.43
CA VAL A 712 -50.98 -16.95 -20.48
C VAL A 712 -50.60 -17.69 -21.75
N ALA A 713 -50.36 -18.99 -21.65
CA ALA A 713 -50.23 -19.90 -22.79
C ALA A 713 -51.35 -20.96 -22.73
N LEU A 714 -51.78 -21.45 -23.89
CA LEU A 714 -52.80 -22.49 -24.00
C LEU A 714 -52.27 -23.71 -24.71
N LEU A 715 -52.70 -24.88 -24.27
CA LEU A 715 -52.44 -26.14 -24.99
C LEU A 715 -53.66 -27.05 -24.92
N SER A 716 -53.91 -27.82 -25.99
CA SER A 716 -54.98 -28.81 -26.03
C SER A 716 -54.40 -30.21 -25.90
N LEU A 717 -54.81 -30.97 -24.88
CA LEU A 717 -54.41 -32.38 -24.67
C LEU A 717 -55.29 -33.39 -25.42
N GLY A 718 -56.07 -32.94 -26.40
CA GLY A 718 -56.97 -33.80 -27.16
C GLY A 718 -58.04 -34.44 -26.27
N THR A 719 -58.34 -35.72 -26.49
CA THR A 719 -59.50 -36.43 -25.87
C THR A 719 -59.15 -37.32 -24.68
N SER A 720 -57.88 -37.36 -24.26
CA SER A 720 -57.38 -38.33 -23.26
C SER A 720 -56.75 -37.69 -22.01
N CYS A 721 -56.71 -36.36 -21.94
CA CYS A 721 -56.04 -35.60 -20.86
C CYS A 721 -54.63 -36.13 -20.56
N SER A 722 -53.77 -36.14 -21.59
CA SER A 722 -52.39 -36.63 -21.49
C SER A 722 -51.48 -35.77 -22.36
N PRO A 723 -50.26 -35.40 -21.90
CA PRO A 723 -49.29 -34.68 -22.72
C PRO A 723 -49.03 -35.34 -24.09
N ALA A 724 -49.02 -36.67 -24.13
CA ALA A 724 -48.80 -37.45 -25.36
C ALA A 724 -49.92 -37.27 -26.40
N SER A 725 -51.08 -36.75 -26.00
CA SER A 725 -52.22 -36.46 -26.87
C SER A 725 -52.37 -34.98 -27.21
N CYS A 726 -51.33 -34.18 -26.93
CA CYS A 726 -51.35 -32.78 -27.27
C CYS A 726 -51.58 -32.58 -28.77
N LEU A 727 -52.56 -31.75 -29.12
CA LEU A 727 -53.00 -31.51 -30.49
C LEU A 727 -52.43 -30.22 -31.06
N ASP A 728 -52.43 -29.17 -30.23
CA ASP A 728 -52.02 -27.83 -30.63
C ASP A 728 -51.80 -26.97 -29.38
N TYR A 729 -51.11 -25.84 -29.54
CA TYR A 729 -50.88 -24.85 -28.50
C TYR A 729 -50.93 -23.42 -29.07
N GLU A 730 -51.15 -22.44 -28.21
CA GLU A 730 -51.18 -21.03 -28.58
C GLU A 730 -50.49 -20.17 -27.52
N ASP A 731 -49.64 -19.27 -28.00
CA ASP A 731 -48.89 -18.28 -27.24
C ASP A 731 -48.44 -17.17 -28.21
N LYS A 732 -49.34 -16.23 -28.49
CA LYS A 732 -49.12 -15.09 -29.41
C LYS A 732 -49.27 -13.74 -28.72
N GLY A 733 -50.15 -13.68 -27.74
CA GLY A 733 -50.30 -12.59 -26.81
C GLY A 733 -49.05 -12.42 -25.94
N LEU A 734 -48.83 -11.17 -25.52
CA LEU A 734 -47.92 -10.88 -24.42
C LEU A 734 -48.75 -10.71 -23.15
N LYS A 735 -48.10 -10.48 -22.01
CA LYS A 735 -48.73 -10.11 -20.71
C LYS A 735 -50.01 -9.29 -20.86
N GLY A 736 -51.11 -9.84 -20.35
CA GLY A 736 -52.43 -9.20 -20.35
C GLY A 736 -53.21 -9.27 -21.68
N ALA A 737 -52.61 -9.79 -22.75
CA ALA A 737 -53.30 -10.04 -24.01
C ALA A 737 -54.03 -11.38 -23.98
N ALA A 738 -55.17 -11.45 -24.67
CA ALA A 738 -55.95 -12.68 -24.75
C ALA A 738 -55.35 -13.67 -25.74
N GLU A 739 -55.46 -14.96 -25.43
CA GLU A 739 -55.06 -16.07 -26.29
C GLU A 739 -56.26 -16.82 -26.84
N THR A 740 -56.18 -17.25 -28.09
CA THR A 740 -57.25 -18.04 -28.74
C THR A 740 -56.70 -19.29 -29.39
N LEU A 741 -57.03 -20.47 -28.84
CA LEU A 741 -56.64 -21.76 -29.38
C LEU A 741 -57.77 -22.36 -30.23
N SER A 742 -57.45 -22.75 -31.47
CA SER A 742 -58.37 -23.41 -32.40
C SER A 742 -58.23 -24.92 -32.32
N ILE A 743 -59.29 -25.61 -31.87
CA ILE A 743 -59.25 -27.08 -31.69
C ILE A 743 -60.18 -27.74 -32.71
N PRO A 744 -59.68 -28.66 -33.57
CA PRO A 744 -60.54 -29.48 -34.41
C PRO A 744 -61.30 -30.49 -33.55
N THR A 745 -62.63 -30.48 -33.65
CA THR A 745 -63.54 -31.24 -32.79
C THR A 745 -64.50 -32.14 -33.54
N VAL A 746 -64.90 -33.23 -32.88
CA VAL A 746 -65.98 -34.13 -33.31
C VAL A 746 -67.12 -34.03 -32.30
N ALA A 747 -68.35 -33.87 -32.79
CA ALA A 747 -69.54 -33.77 -31.94
C ALA A 747 -69.62 -34.95 -30.96
N GLY A 748 -69.86 -34.65 -29.68
CA GLY A 748 -69.96 -35.62 -28.59
C GLY A 748 -68.63 -36.02 -27.94
N GLN A 749 -67.48 -35.67 -28.52
CA GLN A 749 -66.18 -35.93 -27.91
C GLN A 749 -65.82 -34.85 -26.89
N THR A 750 -65.14 -35.26 -25.82
CA THR A 750 -64.63 -34.35 -24.78
C THR A 750 -63.17 -34.03 -25.05
N TYR A 751 -62.82 -32.75 -24.99
CA TYR A 751 -61.48 -32.22 -25.22
C TYR A 751 -60.97 -31.53 -23.96
N PHE A 752 -59.67 -31.62 -23.74
CA PHE A 752 -58.98 -31.01 -22.60
C PHE A 752 -58.10 -29.86 -23.04
N VAL A 753 -58.08 -28.81 -22.23
CA VAL A 753 -57.29 -27.60 -22.45
C VAL A 753 -56.55 -27.29 -21.15
N VAL A 754 -55.25 -27.04 -21.24
CA VAL A 754 -54.46 -26.55 -20.12
C VAL A 754 -54.19 -25.08 -20.33
N VAL A 755 -54.37 -24.30 -19.27
CA VAL A 755 -54.00 -22.90 -19.17
C VAL A 755 -52.71 -22.84 -18.37
N ASP A 756 -51.63 -22.37 -18.99
CA ASP A 756 -50.27 -22.36 -18.47
C ASP A 756 -49.65 -20.95 -18.68
N VAL A 757 -48.34 -20.83 -18.55
CA VAL A 757 -47.53 -19.63 -18.80
C VAL A 757 -46.38 -19.93 -19.76
N TYR A 758 -46.08 -18.94 -20.60
CA TYR A 758 -45.04 -18.98 -21.64
C TYR A 758 -43.67 -19.49 -21.16
N SER A 759 -43.20 -19.02 -19.99
CA SER A 759 -41.94 -19.49 -19.41
C SER A 759 -41.84 -19.19 -17.91
N ALA A 760 -41.02 -19.99 -17.20
CA ALA A 760 -40.63 -19.76 -15.81
C ALA A 760 -39.84 -18.45 -15.60
N SER A 761 -39.31 -17.84 -16.66
CA SER A 761 -38.64 -16.54 -16.60
C SER A 761 -39.61 -15.35 -16.66
N SER A 762 -40.91 -15.61 -16.80
CA SER A 762 -41.92 -14.56 -16.72
C SER A 762 -41.95 -13.99 -15.30
N THR A 763 -42.00 -12.66 -15.20
CA THR A 763 -42.05 -11.94 -13.91
C THR A 763 -43.37 -12.15 -13.15
N SER A 764 -44.29 -12.96 -13.67
CA SER A 764 -45.62 -13.21 -13.11
C SER A 764 -46.14 -14.57 -13.62
N PRO A 765 -45.59 -15.68 -13.11
CA PRO A 765 -45.93 -17.03 -13.57
C PRO A 765 -47.35 -17.46 -13.17
N GLU A 766 -48.00 -16.72 -12.26
CA GLU A 766 -49.36 -16.94 -11.82
C GLU A 766 -50.24 -15.71 -12.05
N GLY A 767 -51.54 -15.94 -12.24
CA GLY A 767 -52.51 -14.89 -12.41
C GLY A 767 -53.95 -15.36 -12.36
N THR A 768 -54.84 -14.42 -12.64
CA THR A 768 -56.27 -14.68 -12.81
C THR A 768 -56.66 -14.48 -14.26
N PHE A 769 -57.71 -15.15 -14.71
CA PHE A 769 -58.17 -15.07 -16.10
C PHE A 769 -59.66 -15.39 -16.22
N THR A 770 -60.20 -15.17 -17.41
CA THR A 770 -61.48 -15.75 -17.83
C THR A 770 -61.27 -16.65 -19.04
N ILE A 771 -61.99 -17.77 -19.09
CA ILE A 771 -61.90 -18.74 -20.19
C ILE A 771 -63.30 -19.04 -20.75
N SER A 772 -63.40 -19.15 -22.07
CA SER A 772 -64.64 -19.52 -22.78
C SER A 772 -64.34 -20.42 -23.96
N VAL A 773 -65.34 -21.18 -24.40
CA VAL A 773 -65.27 -22.03 -25.60
C VAL A 773 -66.51 -21.80 -26.45
N ASN A 774 -66.31 -21.52 -27.74
CA ASN A 774 -67.36 -21.23 -28.72
C ASN A 774 -67.32 -22.15 -29.94
#